data_AF-A0A942TI32-F1
#
_entry.id   AF-A0A942TI32-F1
#
_cell.length_a   1.000
_cell.length_b   1.000
_cell.length_c   1.000
_cell.angle_alpha   90.00
_cell.angle_beta   90.00
_cell.angle_gamma   90.00
#
_symmetry.space_group_name_H-M   'P 1'
#
loop_
_entity.id
_entity.type
_entity.pdbx_description
1 polymer ?
#
loop_
_entity_poly.entity_id
_entity_poly.type
_entity_poly.pdbx_seq_one_letter_code
_entity_poly.pdbx_strand_id
1 'polypeptide(L)'
;MRNYLNRKVRGALLVLLALSITFSGGWSNIQHDGSDHFFEGKPDQWDSVPHAQTSATQQLEIMKAVQQDGKLFAMVKGPGLESGGTWYIDIDGNEKTGLTIPYWTNSTGIDVKIEEGTIWAVKDGRWEAVGESTEVYNGSVRELELDLSKVENYKNVNLRIAFAQLGSQYLPSPGRLMLVVPPQTDNAFGPDVKITVDAEMDDWEGIEPVAISADGKTMLYAAMDHENLFLFAKGRMAEFNDIFFDTDRSSDTGYTGAGWTEFGGDWLVENGGLYKSTGAGWNWGPVDGVDIKYAEKAEGELKTIEYSIPLEALEISRPRPISIGFTSNDIRVPESSQKAPTINPPLPKMNVDGDVEKWENFPITAMGEGDVFSIKAFARNKKVSILALASNFDKETNIFIDSDNNFETGYQGWEFKRTGADYLIQNGRLYESAGSGWAWKEIGPVPWIVVDSDTEGVKILETEADLSSFSNANDTMRVAMGVGGDYAPAVSSEGEYALATGPSGGKIILDGDDSDWVNIDTAIKGKGDNITVRATQDNEKVYLLVEGDNINTQNTFFLDTDDKSKTGDSSTAWKSFGPDAMIKYNQLYLYDNKMMKWILKGPVGTEITSEYALYYFYQDQIGRKKAAPFNISYIGKEAYHLPAIGEKALFVTEKLQNNEKQNRFKPIERFNVLNNPYMGWVGWAIYNRPAGQPHSLVYANITWRDLEPEKGSFNWDAIEKHFQFDKWAKEGVKINLRFVMDDPGNDPDMDIPNWLYQELINDEGEDGAGKWYNTPSSVVGSGFAPNYNSKLLIAEHERVIKALAERYNNDPRIAFIQIGSLGHWGEFHNWPEEVSGKFPNLSVSDQYVRHYIDNFTNKMIGMRKPFPIAAENNLGLFNDVFGSKGATETWIDWTINGWNEIGPYVDTGQTPAEAQAASRMPDFWKKAYSGGEFHSGNALLSLSNDTIMDTLRQARESHSSWMGPASPIRYITGKDVTESEQANINLLHNTMGYRFVLESIDINKKSKVGDQLNLSMTWNNKGVAPFYFKWPLAFALADNKGNVVKESIQTIDSIDIREWLPGRHDMNVNYSIANKLKPGRYTLLVAILDEETMLPGIKLATEGEREDGWTELEALTVSK
;
A
#
# COMPACT_ATOMS: atom_id res chain seq x y z
N MET A 1 -11.57 -68.28 10.32
CA MET A 1 -13.01 -68.56 10.15
C MET A 1 -13.78 -67.42 10.82
N ARG A 2 -14.49 -66.67 9.98
CA ARG A 2 -15.63 -65.76 10.22
C ARG A 2 -16.14 -65.49 11.66
N ASN A 3 -16.39 -64.19 11.87
CA ASN A 3 -17.61 -63.57 12.43
C ASN A 3 -17.77 -63.49 13.95
N TYR A 4 -18.37 -62.46 14.57
CA TYR A 4 -18.73 -61.05 14.27
C TYR A 4 -19.66 -60.59 15.44
N LEU A 5 -19.76 -59.27 15.68
CA LEU A 5 -20.84 -58.52 16.37
C LEU A 5 -20.99 -58.67 17.91
N ASN A 6 -21.40 -57.68 18.72
CA ASN A 6 -21.48 -56.20 18.71
C ASN A 6 -22.34 -55.80 19.94
N ARG A 7 -22.05 -54.65 20.59
CA ARG A 7 -23.00 -53.61 21.12
C ARG A 7 -22.43 -52.83 22.33
N LYS A 8 -22.23 -51.50 22.17
CA LYS A 8 -22.89 -50.33 22.83
C LYS A 8 -22.72 -50.25 24.39
N VAL A 9 -22.28 -49.15 25.05
CA VAL A 9 -22.93 -47.83 25.31
C VAL A 9 -22.01 -46.92 26.21
N ARG A 10 -21.98 -45.57 26.01
CA ARG A 10 -21.64 -44.38 26.91
C ARG A 10 -20.28 -44.35 27.67
N GLY A 11 -19.58 -43.23 27.96
CA GLY A 11 -19.68 -41.78 27.75
C GLY A 11 -18.67 -41.04 28.69
N ALA A 12 -17.99 -39.97 28.20
CA ALA A 12 -17.18 -38.92 28.89
C ALA A 12 -15.98 -39.35 29.80
N LEU A 13 -14.80 -38.70 29.92
CA LEU A 13 -14.33 -37.31 29.75
C LEU A 13 -12.75 -37.27 29.79
N LEU A 14 -12.14 -36.24 29.17
CA LEU A 14 -10.81 -35.60 29.41
C LEU A 14 -9.45 -36.26 28.98
N VAL A 15 -8.77 -35.54 28.06
CA VAL A 15 -7.39 -34.96 28.15
C VAL A 15 -6.25 -35.47 27.22
N LEU A 16 -5.83 -34.51 26.38
CA LEU A 16 -4.52 -34.14 25.82
C LEU A 16 -3.80 -34.99 24.73
N LEU A 17 -3.36 -34.20 23.72
CA LEU A 17 -2.16 -34.30 22.86
C LEU A 17 -2.19 -35.22 21.63
N ALA A 18 -2.54 -34.58 20.51
CA ALA A 18 -1.86 -34.54 19.21
C ALA A 18 -1.05 -35.77 18.75
N LEU A 19 -1.56 -36.41 17.70
CA LEU A 19 -0.76 -36.86 16.55
C LEU A 19 -1.69 -37.14 15.37
N SER A 20 -1.38 -36.45 14.27
CA SER A 20 -1.51 -36.87 12.86
C SER A 20 -2.64 -37.83 12.45
N ILE A 21 -3.44 -37.40 11.47
CA ILE A 21 -3.73 -38.10 10.19
C ILE A 21 -5.07 -37.55 9.68
N THR A 22 -5.04 -36.83 8.57
CA THR A 22 -6.02 -37.02 7.49
C THR A 22 -5.36 -36.63 6.18
N PHE A 23 -4.98 -37.66 5.42
CA PHE A 23 -4.81 -37.54 3.98
C PHE A 23 -6.18 -37.67 3.31
N SER A 24 -6.29 -36.94 2.21
CA SER A 24 -7.00 -37.25 0.96
C SER A 24 -8.28 -36.48 0.66
N GLY A 25 -8.25 -35.84 -0.52
CA GLY A 25 -9.38 -35.91 -1.44
C GLY A 25 -9.86 -34.60 -2.04
N GLY A 26 -9.00 -33.86 -2.73
CA GLY A 26 -9.41 -32.77 -3.63
C GLY A 26 -8.58 -32.80 -4.90
N TRP A 27 -8.93 -33.68 -5.83
CA TRP A 27 -8.37 -33.69 -7.18
C TRP A 27 -8.86 -32.45 -7.92
N SER A 28 -8.01 -31.44 -8.10
CA SER A 28 -8.13 -30.53 -9.23
C SER A 28 -7.36 -31.14 -10.40
N ASN A 29 -8.07 -31.32 -11.51
CA ASN A 29 -7.49 -31.79 -12.76
C ASN A 29 -6.49 -30.74 -13.29
N ILE A 30 -5.20 -30.95 -13.02
CA ILE A 30 -4.15 -30.43 -13.90
C ILE A 30 -4.08 -31.42 -15.06
N GLN A 31 -4.41 -30.95 -16.26
CA GLN A 31 -4.10 -31.67 -17.48
C GLN A 31 -2.59 -31.96 -17.47
N HIS A 32 -2.22 -33.25 -17.38
CA HIS A 32 -0.87 -33.68 -17.70
C HIS A 32 -0.64 -33.42 -19.19
N ASP A 33 -0.08 -32.26 -19.52
CA ASP A 33 0.70 -32.12 -20.73
C ASP A 33 2.01 -32.90 -20.57
N GLY A 34 2.57 -33.40 -21.66
CA GLY A 34 3.74 -34.27 -21.65
C GLY A 34 5.07 -33.54 -21.52
N SER A 35 5.16 -32.39 -20.84
CA SER A 35 6.41 -31.66 -20.67
C SER A 35 7.26 -32.21 -19.50
N ASP A 36 8.56 -32.40 -19.75
CA ASP A 36 9.55 -32.73 -18.71
C ASP A 36 9.65 -31.51 -17.77
N HIS A 37 8.94 -31.48 -16.63
CA HIS A 37 9.01 -30.32 -15.72
C HIS A 37 10.40 -30.19 -15.08
N PHE A 38 11.12 -29.11 -15.42
CA PHE A 38 12.36 -28.69 -14.76
C PHE A 38 12.04 -28.05 -13.40
N PHE A 39 12.87 -28.33 -12.39
CA PHE A 39 12.80 -27.56 -11.15
C PHE A 39 13.40 -26.17 -11.39
N GLU A 40 12.55 -25.15 -11.30
CA GLU A 40 12.93 -23.74 -11.45
C GLU A 40 13.11 -23.06 -10.10
N GLY A 41 12.64 -23.68 -9.02
CA GLY A 41 12.62 -23.09 -7.69
C GLY A 41 11.38 -22.22 -7.43
N LYS A 42 10.34 -22.30 -8.26
CA LYS A 42 9.06 -21.63 -7.99
C LYS A 42 8.40 -22.22 -6.75
N PRO A 43 7.71 -21.42 -5.90
CA PRO A 43 7.08 -21.86 -4.65
C PRO A 43 6.32 -23.21 -4.73
N ASP A 44 5.49 -23.36 -5.75
CA ASP A 44 4.64 -24.54 -5.99
C ASP A 44 5.41 -25.84 -6.26
N GLN A 45 6.71 -25.77 -6.57
CA GLN A 45 7.55 -26.93 -6.87
C GLN A 45 8.24 -27.54 -5.63
N TRP A 46 8.34 -26.79 -4.52
CA TRP A 46 9.21 -27.17 -3.38
C TRP A 46 8.67 -28.33 -2.55
N ASP A 47 7.36 -28.55 -2.53
CA ASP A 47 6.73 -29.58 -1.68
C ASP A 47 7.13 -31.02 -2.04
N SER A 48 7.62 -31.23 -3.26
CA SER A 48 8.04 -32.56 -3.77
C SER A 48 9.56 -32.76 -3.78
N VAL A 49 10.33 -31.75 -3.37
CA VAL A 49 11.78 -31.68 -3.52
C VAL A 49 12.46 -31.74 -2.16
N PRO A 50 13.53 -32.53 -1.97
CA PRO A 50 14.35 -32.41 -0.77
C PRO A 50 14.96 -31.01 -0.66
N HIS A 51 14.63 -30.31 0.42
CA HIS A 51 15.14 -28.99 0.72
C HIS A 51 15.37 -28.85 2.22
N ALA A 52 16.38 -28.05 2.57
CA ALA A 52 16.52 -27.60 3.94
C ALA A 52 15.56 -26.41 4.15
N GLN A 53 14.93 -26.31 5.32
CA GLN A 53 14.03 -25.19 5.64
C GLN A 53 14.22 -24.65 7.06
N THR A 54 13.95 -23.35 7.24
CA THR A 54 13.86 -22.67 8.54
C THR A 54 12.77 -21.58 8.49
N SER A 55 12.17 -21.22 9.63
CA SER A 55 11.05 -20.27 9.75
C SER A 55 11.26 -19.28 10.89
N ALA A 56 10.81 -18.03 10.76
CA ALA A 56 10.99 -16.99 11.79
C ALA A 56 9.68 -16.68 12.52
N THR A 57 9.76 -16.54 13.85
CA THR A 57 8.69 -16.05 14.74
C THR A 57 9.28 -14.95 15.64
N GLN A 58 8.68 -13.76 15.67
CA GLN A 58 9.20 -12.54 16.31
C GLN A 58 9.35 -12.67 17.85
N GLN A 59 10.23 -11.86 18.46
CA GLN A 59 10.45 -11.82 19.92
C GLN A 59 9.41 -10.96 20.66
N LEU A 60 8.79 -9.97 20.01
CA LEU A 60 7.72 -9.18 20.61
C LEU A 60 6.39 -9.93 20.51
N GLU A 61 5.65 -10.02 21.62
CA GLU A 61 4.48 -10.89 21.76
C GLU A 61 3.16 -10.12 21.57
N ILE A 62 3.01 -8.97 22.22
CA ILE A 62 1.75 -8.20 22.27
C ILE A 62 2.01 -6.72 22.53
N MET A 63 1.17 -5.86 21.94
CA MET A 63 1.08 -4.43 22.25
C MET A 63 -0.36 -4.06 22.61
N LYS A 64 -0.53 -3.17 23.58
CA LYS A 64 -1.81 -2.57 23.98
C LYS A 64 -1.65 -1.06 24.13
N ALA A 65 -2.72 -0.29 23.93
CA ALA A 65 -2.69 1.15 24.14
C ALA A 65 -4.09 1.73 24.44
N VAL A 66 -4.17 2.73 25.29
CA VAL A 66 -5.44 3.38 25.67
C VAL A 66 -5.22 4.88 25.87
N GLN A 67 -6.21 5.69 25.45
CA GLN A 67 -6.25 7.10 25.81
C GLN A 67 -7.02 7.23 27.13
N GLN A 68 -6.43 7.91 28.12
CA GLN A 68 -7.06 8.16 29.41
C GLN A 68 -6.60 9.50 30.01
N ASP A 69 -7.52 10.33 30.53
CA ASP A 69 -7.24 11.58 31.26
C ASP A 69 -6.34 12.58 30.50
N GLY A 70 -6.52 12.69 29.18
CA GLY A 70 -5.68 13.55 28.31
C GLY A 70 -4.27 13.00 28.06
N LYS A 71 -4.04 11.73 28.37
CA LYS A 71 -2.78 11.01 28.14
C LYS A 71 -3.01 9.80 27.24
N LEU A 72 -1.94 9.36 26.57
CA LEU A 72 -1.85 8.09 25.88
C LEU A 72 -0.98 7.15 26.73
N PHE A 73 -1.55 6.02 27.13
CA PHE A 73 -0.83 4.93 27.74
C PHE A 73 -0.60 3.83 26.71
N ALA A 74 0.59 3.24 26.67
CA ALA A 74 0.86 2.08 25.82
C ALA A 74 1.76 1.06 26.53
N MET A 75 1.62 -0.21 26.18
CA MET A 75 2.44 -1.30 26.69
C MET A 75 2.86 -2.25 25.59
N VAL A 76 4.10 -2.69 25.64
CA VAL A 76 4.66 -3.77 24.82
C VAL A 76 5.21 -4.85 25.71
N LYS A 77 4.90 -6.11 25.38
CA LYS A 77 5.40 -7.29 26.09
C LYS A 77 6.15 -8.23 25.14
N GLY A 78 7.28 -8.73 25.62
CA GLY A 78 8.15 -9.69 24.95
C GLY A 78 9.56 -9.70 25.56
N PRO A 79 10.33 -10.79 25.42
CA PRO A 79 11.74 -10.82 25.84
C PRO A 79 12.60 -9.76 25.11
N GLY A 80 13.67 -9.28 25.75
CA GLY A 80 14.72 -8.48 25.10
C GLY A 80 14.52 -6.96 25.12
N LEU A 81 13.46 -6.47 25.77
CA LEU A 81 13.07 -5.06 25.86
C LEU A 81 14.08 -4.15 26.61
N GLU A 82 15.14 -4.70 27.19
CA GLU A 82 16.24 -3.96 27.83
C GLU A 82 17.04 -3.08 26.85
N SER A 83 17.00 -3.39 25.55
CA SER A 83 17.76 -2.66 24.53
C SER A 83 17.08 -1.36 24.06
N GLY A 84 15.94 -0.98 24.65
CA GLY A 84 15.19 0.22 24.27
C GLY A 84 14.22 -0.02 23.11
N GLY A 85 13.62 1.05 22.61
CA GLY A 85 12.74 1.04 21.45
C GLY A 85 12.19 2.43 21.13
N THR A 86 11.54 2.54 19.99
CA THR A 86 10.91 3.75 19.46
C THR A 86 9.41 3.53 19.34
N TRP A 87 8.61 4.38 19.98
CA TRP A 87 7.18 4.48 19.72
C TRP A 87 6.96 5.44 18.55
N TYR A 88 6.13 5.08 17.58
CA TYR A 88 5.70 5.94 16.48
C TYR A 88 4.20 6.18 16.63
N ILE A 89 3.80 7.45 16.62
CA ILE A 89 2.44 7.87 16.96
C ILE A 89 1.97 8.92 15.95
N ASP A 90 0.86 8.64 15.30
CA ASP A 90 0.02 9.65 14.65
C ASP A 90 -1.00 10.15 15.68
N ILE A 91 -0.93 11.45 15.95
CA ILE A 91 -1.67 12.10 17.04
C ILE A 91 -2.88 12.91 16.56
N ASP A 92 -3.10 13.04 15.26
CA ASP A 92 -4.20 13.83 14.70
C ASP A 92 -5.10 13.07 13.73
N GLY A 93 -4.77 11.80 13.45
CA GLY A 93 -5.52 10.89 12.60
C GLY A 93 -5.50 11.29 11.12
N ASN A 94 -4.61 12.19 10.72
CA ASN A 94 -4.56 12.74 9.37
C ASN A 94 -3.29 12.28 8.63
N GLU A 95 -3.49 11.42 7.64
CA GLU A 95 -2.40 10.84 6.84
C GLU A 95 -1.56 11.84 6.06
N LYS A 96 -2.01 13.10 5.97
CA LYS A 96 -1.33 14.18 5.24
C LYS A 96 -0.40 15.02 6.11
N THR A 97 -0.42 14.84 7.44
CA THR A 97 0.36 15.60 8.42
C THR A 97 1.34 14.66 9.11
N GLY A 98 2.65 14.97 9.07
CA GLY A 98 3.70 14.11 9.63
C GLY A 98 4.60 13.42 8.59
N LEU A 99 5.32 12.37 9.00
CA LEU A 99 6.25 11.61 8.17
C LEU A 99 5.78 10.18 7.93
N THR A 100 6.17 9.59 6.79
CA THR A 100 5.91 8.18 6.50
C THR A 100 6.98 7.29 7.12
N ILE A 101 6.58 6.23 7.82
CA ILE A 101 7.50 5.23 8.38
C ILE A 101 7.35 3.90 7.63
N PRO A 102 8.34 3.45 6.85
CA PRO A 102 8.15 2.41 5.82
C PRO A 102 7.92 0.98 6.35
N TYR A 103 7.72 0.82 7.66
CA TYR A 103 7.48 -0.47 8.29
C TYR A 103 6.01 -0.87 8.31
N TRP A 104 5.05 0.05 8.40
CA TRP A 104 3.61 -0.27 8.51
C TRP A 104 2.82 0.29 7.33
N THR A 105 1.69 -0.33 6.97
CA THR A 105 0.94 0.04 5.75
C THR A 105 0.16 1.35 5.86
N ASN A 106 -0.25 1.75 7.07
CA ASN A 106 -0.95 3.02 7.35
C ASN A 106 -0.10 3.99 8.16
N SER A 107 1.22 3.97 7.97
CA SER A 107 2.19 4.81 8.67
C SER A 107 2.43 6.17 8.00
N THR A 108 1.61 6.55 7.02
CA THR A 108 1.61 7.91 6.49
C THR A 108 1.05 8.85 7.55
N GLY A 109 1.80 9.90 7.86
CA GLY A 109 1.38 10.93 8.79
C GLY A 109 1.73 10.65 10.26
N ILE A 110 2.94 10.17 10.54
CA ILE A 110 3.44 10.07 11.92
C ILE A 110 3.91 11.44 12.38
N ASP A 111 3.25 11.97 13.40
CA ASP A 111 3.56 13.29 13.97
C ASP A 111 4.60 13.23 15.08
N VAL A 112 4.61 12.13 15.84
CA VAL A 112 5.43 11.98 17.04
C VAL A 112 6.18 10.66 17.02
N LYS A 113 7.43 10.69 17.47
CA LYS A 113 8.12 9.51 17.94
C LYS A 113 8.67 9.71 19.35
N ILE A 114 8.76 8.63 20.12
CA ILE A 114 9.33 8.63 21.46
C ILE A 114 10.53 7.69 21.46
N GLU A 115 11.71 8.23 21.80
CA GLU A 115 12.97 7.49 21.88
C GLU A 115 13.64 7.81 23.21
N GLU A 116 13.88 6.76 24.02
CA GLU A 116 14.52 6.88 25.34
C GLU A 116 13.84 7.94 26.24
N GLY A 117 12.49 7.97 26.27
CA GLY A 117 11.71 8.95 27.02
C GLY A 117 11.68 10.37 26.43
N THR A 118 12.36 10.64 25.32
CA THR A 118 12.32 11.94 24.63
C THR A 118 11.22 11.96 23.58
N ILE A 119 10.37 12.99 23.61
CA ILE A 119 9.32 13.24 22.63
C ILE A 119 9.91 14.05 21.47
N TRP A 120 9.85 13.49 20.26
CA TRP A 120 10.21 14.16 19.01
C TRP A 120 8.95 14.39 18.18
N ALA A 121 8.71 15.63 17.76
CA ALA A 121 7.61 15.98 16.87
C ALA A 121 8.13 16.40 15.48
N VAL A 122 7.33 16.17 14.44
CA VAL A 122 7.66 16.62 13.08
C VAL A 122 7.40 18.12 12.94
N LYS A 123 8.45 18.89 12.62
CA LYS A 123 8.38 20.30 12.23
C LYS A 123 9.13 20.50 10.91
N ASP A 124 8.47 21.08 9.91
CA ASP A 124 9.01 21.29 8.55
C ASP A 124 9.66 20.03 7.94
N GLY A 125 9.04 18.86 8.16
CA GLY A 125 9.51 17.57 7.65
C GLY A 125 10.73 16.99 8.37
N ARG A 126 11.07 17.49 9.57
CA ARG A 126 12.19 16.99 10.40
C ARG A 126 11.75 16.73 11.83
N TRP A 127 12.44 15.82 12.51
CA TRP A 127 12.23 15.53 13.93
C TRP A 127 12.88 16.60 14.82
N GLU A 128 12.10 17.22 15.68
CA GLU A 128 12.56 18.17 16.70
C GLU A 128 12.11 17.72 18.09
N ALA A 129 13.00 17.81 19.08
CA ALA A 129 12.67 17.45 20.46
C ALA A 129 11.74 18.51 21.08
N VAL A 130 10.61 18.08 21.61
CA VAL A 130 9.56 18.97 22.15
C VAL A 130 9.20 18.70 23.61
N GLY A 131 9.65 17.58 24.18
CA GLY A 131 9.38 17.27 25.59
C GLY A 131 9.87 15.88 26.01
N GLU A 132 9.38 15.44 27.17
CA GLU A 132 9.68 14.13 27.76
C GLU A 132 8.39 13.37 28.10
N SER A 133 8.41 12.06 27.91
CA SER A 133 7.40 11.08 28.31
C SER A 133 7.89 10.25 29.50
N THR A 134 6.98 9.51 30.14
CA THR A 134 7.35 8.56 31.20
C THR A 134 7.37 7.16 30.62
N GLU A 135 8.46 6.41 30.84
CA GLU A 135 8.57 5.00 30.46
C GLU A 135 9.01 4.15 31.66
N VAL A 136 8.39 2.97 31.83
CA VAL A 136 8.77 1.98 32.85
C VAL A 136 9.06 0.64 32.17
N TYR A 137 10.08 -0.06 32.66
CA TYR A 137 10.52 -1.35 32.12
C TYR A 137 10.91 -2.30 33.25
N ASN A 138 10.47 -3.57 33.17
CA ASN A 138 10.74 -4.58 34.21
C ASN A 138 11.37 -5.90 33.74
N GLY A 139 11.80 -6.00 32.48
CA GLY A 139 12.38 -7.23 31.92
C GLY A 139 11.67 -7.75 30.67
N SER A 140 10.35 -7.88 30.75
CA SER A 140 9.53 -8.43 29.66
C SER A 140 8.36 -7.54 29.26
N VAL A 141 8.17 -6.42 29.97
CA VAL A 141 7.11 -5.45 29.71
C VAL A 141 7.73 -4.06 29.75
N ARG A 142 7.37 -3.25 28.75
CA ARG A 142 7.68 -1.84 28.66
C ARG A 142 6.38 -1.07 28.55
N GLU A 143 6.23 -0.05 29.38
CA GLU A 143 5.06 0.83 29.38
C GLU A 143 5.47 2.26 29.09
N LEU A 144 4.54 2.99 28.48
CA LEU A 144 4.66 4.38 28.08
C LEU A 144 3.46 5.15 28.63
N GLU A 145 3.72 6.32 29.21
CA GLU A 145 2.75 7.39 29.40
C GLU A 145 3.21 8.63 28.64
N LEU A 146 2.38 9.07 27.68
CA LEU A 146 2.54 10.31 26.94
C LEU A 146 1.43 11.30 27.33
N ASP A 147 1.83 12.47 27.85
CA ASP A 147 0.91 13.60 28.03
C ASP A 147 0.66 14.29 26.69
N LEU A 148 -0.56 14.14 26.16
CA LEU A 148 -0.91 14.62 24.82
C LEU A 148 -0.94 16.16 24.73
N SER A 149 -1.05 16.86 25.87
CA SER A 149 -0.97 18.33 25.90
C SER A 149 0.43 18.87 25.55
N LYS A 150 1.46 18.01 25.62
CA LYS A 150 2.84 18.35 25.24
C LYS A 150 3.09 18.27 23.74
N VAL A 151 2.11 17.81 22.96
CA VAL A 151 2.22 17.64 21.51
C VAL A 151 1.33 18.67 20.82
N GLU A 152 1.91 19.49 19.94
CA GLU A 152 1.16 20.47 19.14
C GLU A 152 0.20 19.75 18.16
N ASN A 153 -0.98 20.33 17.91
CA ASN A 153 -2.00 19.85 16.97
C ASN A 153 -2.73 18.53 17.31
N TYR A 154 -2.59 18.02 18.53
CA TYR A 154 -3.42 16.91 19.00
C TYR A 154 -4.93 17.21 18.85
N LYS A 155 -5.67 16.25 18.31
CA LYS A 155 -7.13 16.26 18.25
C LYS A 155 -7.68 15.05 19.00
N ASN A 156 -8.82 15.22 19.66
CA ASN A 156 -9.49 14.13 20.37
C ASN A 156 -10.16 13.13 19.39
N VAL A 157 -9.33 12.37 18.68
CA VAL A 157 -9.70 11.44 17.61
C VAL A 157 -9.03 10.07 17.83
N ASN A 158 -9.29 9.12 16.93
CA ASN A 158 -8.59 7.85 16.90
C ASN A 158 -7.11 8.06 16.54
N LEU A 159 -6.19 7.78 17.49
CA LEU A 159 -4.74 7.83 17.26
C LEU A 159 -4.25 6.53 16.62
N ARG A 160 -3.07 6.54 16.01
CA ARG A 160 -2.37 5.31 15.58
C ARG A 160 -1.03 5.19 16.27
N ILE A 161 -0.73 4.03 16.86
CA ILE A 161 0.53 3.77 17.54
C ILE A 161 1.19 2.47 17.06
N ALA A 162 2.52 2.48 16.99
CA ALA A 162 3.33 1.30 16.80
C ALA A 162 4.65 1.41 17.58
N PHE A 163 5.32 0.27 17.76
CA PHE A 163 6.57 0.15 18.47
C PHE A 163 7.61 -0.57 17.61
N ALA A 164 8.82 -0.02 17.57
CA ALA A 164 9.98 -0.63 16.93
C ALA A 164 11.13 -0.76 17.95
N GLN A 165 11.85 -1.87 17.92
CA GLN A 165 13.01 -2.09 18.76
C GLN A 165 14.25 -2.44 17.91
N LEU A 166 15.44 -2.09 18.42
CA LEU A 166 16.74 -2.44 17.83
C LEU A 166 16.82 -3.93 17.48
N GLY A 167 17.36 -4.25 16.30
CA GLY A 167 17.27 -5.62 15.74
C GLY A 167 15.94 -5.90 15.03
N SER A 168 15.24 -4.83 14.63
CA SER A 168 14.09 -4.86 13.72
C SER A 168 12.93 -5.72 14.22
N GLN A 169 12.64 -5.61 15.51
CA GLN A 169 11.43 -6.15 16.11
C GLN A 169 10.34 -5.07 16.06
N TYR A 170 9.16 -5.41 15.54
CA TYR A 170 8.06 -4.44 15.35
C TYR A 170 6.76 -4.98 15.92
N LEU A 171 5.99 -4.12 16.56
CA LEU A 171 4.58 -4.34 16.85
C LEU A 171 3.78 -3.13 16.38
N PRO A 172 2.81 -3.31 15.47
CA PRO A 172 2.48 -4.54 14.74
C PRO A 172 3.62 -5.03 13.83
N SER A 173 3.57 -6.25 13.29
CA SER A 173 4.63 -6.75 12.39
C SER A 173 4.73 -5.88 11.11
N PRO A 174 5.89 -5.86 10.41
CA PRO A 174 6.04 -5.05 9.21
C PRO A 174 4.99 -5.36 8.14
N GLY A 175 4.47 -4.32 7.47
CA GLY A 175 3.41 -4.38 6.48
C GLY A 175 2.02 -4.65 7.08
N ARG A 176 1.87 -4.63 8.41
CA ARG A 176 0.57 -4.55 9.09
C ARG A 176 0.20 -3.10 9.37
N LEU A 177 -1.08 -2.85 9.60
CA LEU A 177 -1.57 -1.57 10.09
C LEU A 177 -1.10 -1.35 11.54
N MET A 178 -0.78 -0.11 11.90
CA MET A 178 -0.55 0.36 13.26
C MET A 178 -1.81 0.20 14.12
N LEU A 179 -1.63 0.11 15.44
CA LEU A 179 -2.74 -0.02 16.38
C LEU A 179 -3.55 1.28 16.44
N VAL A 180 -4.84 1.20 16.14
CA VAL A 180 -5.78 2.33 16.33
C VAL A 180 -6.22 2.40 17.79
N VAL A 181 -6.15 3.59 18.39
CA VAL A 181 -6.49 3.83 19.79
C VAL A 181 -7.60 4.89 19.86
N PRO A 182 -8.82 4.53 20.29
CA PRO A 182 -9.93 5.47 20.32
C PRO A 182 -9.81 6.45 21.49
N PRO A 183 -10.37 7.67 21.38
CA PRO A 183 -10.39 8.63 22.48
C PRO A 183 -11.33 8.18 23.60
N GLN A 184 -11.03 8.58 24.84
CA GLN A 184 -11.84 8.27 26.02
C GLN A 184 -13.15 9.09 26.02
N THR A 185 -14.30 8.47 26.32
CA THR A 185 -15.57 9.19 26.58
C THR A 185 -15.78 9.57 28.04
N ASP A 186 -15.13 8.91 28.99
CA ASP A 186 -15.44 9.07 30.42
C ASP A 186 -15.01 10.44 30.99
N ASN A 187 -14.16 11.20 30.29
CA ASN A 187 -13.91 12.60 30.67
C ASN A 187 -15.11 13.52 30.42
N ALA A 188 -16.08 13.08 29.61
CA ALA A 188 -17.32 13.81 29.33
C ALA A 188 -18.52 13.29 30.15
N PHE A 189 -18.40 12.12 30.79
CA PHE A 189 -19.49 11.44 31.51
C PHE A 189 -19.03 10.91 32.88
N GLY A 190 -19.82 11.10 33.93
CA GLY A 190 -19.55 10.58 35.27
C GLY A 190 -19.76 9.06 35.37
N PRO A 191 -19.29 8.43 36.46
CA PRO A 191 -19.46 7.00 36.69
C PRO A 191 -20.94 6.61 36.84
N ASP A 192 -21.29 5.39 36.41
CA ASP A 192 -22.59 4.80 36.74
C ASP A 192 -22.64 4.45 38.23
N VAL A 193 -23.50 5.12 39.00
CA VAL A 193 -23.59 4.94 40.44
C VAL A 193 -24.90 4.31 40.88
N LYS A 194 -24.86 3.56 41.97
CA LYS A 194 -26.03 3.03 42.66
C LYS A 194 -25.92 3.35 44.15
N ILE A 195 -26.30 4.57 44.50
CA ILE A 195 -26.15 5.13 45.84
C ILE A 195 -27.41 4.85 46.67
N THR A 196 -27.21 4.37 47.88
CA THR A 196 -28.25 4.26 48.91
C THR A 196 -27.95 5.29 49.99
N VAL A 197 -28.81 6.31 50.10
CA VAL A 197 -28.61 7.38 51.09
C VAL A 197 -28.71 6.85 52.52
N ASP A 198 -27.57 6.53 53.13
CA ASP A 198 -27.43 6.00 54.48
C ASP A 198 -26.21 6.55 55.24
N ALA A 199 -25.45 7.46 54.61
CA ALA A 199 -24.24 8.12 55.07
C ALA A 199 -23.06 7.18 55.37
N GLU A 200 -23.02 6.00 54.74
CA GLU A 200 -21.85 5.13 54.65
C GLU A 200 -21.03 5.40 53.38
N MET A 201 -19.79 4.91 53.35
CA MET A 201 -18.88 5.09 52.22
C MET A 201 -18.94 3.90 51.23
N ASP A 202 -19.64 2.81 51.58
CA ASP A 202 -19.56 1.52 50.89
C ASP A 202 -19.96 1.62 49.40
N ASP A 203 -20.97 2.43 49.08
CA ASP A 203 -21.48 2.70 47.74
C ASP A 203 -20.73 3.81 46.98
N TRP A 204 -19.80 4.48 47.65
CA TRP A 204 -18.85 5.43 47.07
C TRP A 204 -17.46 4.81 46.84
N GLU A 205 -17.27 3.53 47.17
CA GLU A 205 -16.01 2.82 46.97
C GLU A 205 -15.62 2.81 45.48
N GLY A 206 -14.43 3.34 45.16
CA GLY A 206 -13.95 3.48 43.78
C GLY A 206 -14.27 4.81 43.09
N ILE A 207 -15.04 5.70 43.73
CA ILE A 207 -15.25 7.08 43.25
C ILE A 207 -14.26 8.00 43.96
N GLU A 208 -13.44 8.73 43.20
CA GLU A 208 -12.52 9.73 43.75
C GLU A 208 -13.29 11.00 44.18
N PRO A 209 -12.84 11.71 45.23
CA PRO A 209 -13.47 12.95 45.64
C PRO A 209 -13.32 14.01 44.54
N VAL A 210 -14.43 14.65 44.20
CA VAL A 210 -14.49 15.71 43.19
C VAL A 210 -13.79 16.98 43.66
N ALA A 211 -13.67 17.17 44.97
CA ALA A 211 -12.84 18.20 45.57
C ALA A 211 -12.43 17.84 47.01
N ILE A 212 -11.31 18.42 47.45
CA ILE A 212 -10.78 18.25 48.79
C ILE A 212 -10.50 19.64 49.39
N SER A 213 -10.72 19.82 50.69
CA SER A 213 -10.34 21.03 51.41
C SER A 213 -8.83 21.27 51.34
N ALA A 214 -8.41 22.54 51.47
CA ALA A 214 -6.99 22.91 51.45
C ALA A 214 -6.12 22.17 52.48
N ASP A 215 -6.71 21.75 53.62
CA ASP A 215 -6.01 20.98 54.65
C ASP A 215 -6.05 19.45 54.43
N GLY A 216 -6.70 18.99 53.36
CA GLY A 216 -6.81 17.58 53.00
C GLY A 216 -7.79 16.77 53.84
N LYS A 217 -8.56 17.39 54.75
CA LYS A 217 -9.35 16.67 55.78
C LYS A 217 -10.83 16.54 55.48
N THR A 218 -11.37 17.33 54.55
CA THR A 218 -12.77 17.26 54.15
C THR A 218 -12.83 17.03 52.65
N MET A 219 -13.53 15.97 52.28
CA MET A 219 -13.63 15.49 50.91
C MET A 219 -15.07 15.56 50.47
N LEU A 220 -15.31 16.14 49.30
CA LEU A 220 -16.59 16.16 48.62
C LEU A 220 -16.57 15.13 47.50
N TYR A 221 -17.56 14.26 47.49
CA TYR A 221 -17.86 13.31 46.43
C TYR A 221 -19.21 13.70 45.84
N ALA A 222 -19.33 13.55 44.53
CA ALA A 222 -20.56 13.80 43.83
C ALA A 222 -20.63 12.91 42.60
N ALA A 223 -21.81 12.40 42.33
CA ALA A 223 -22.11 11.57 41.18
C ALA A 223 -23.55 11.81 40.73
N MET A 224 -23.90 11.39 39.54
CA MET A 224 -25.23 11.62 38.98
C MET A 224 -25.71 10.33 38.31
N ASP A 225 -26.97 9.96 38.52
CA ASP A 225 -27.67 9.00 37.66
C ASP A 225 -28.67 9.72 36.74
N HIS A 226 -29.51 8.99 36.02
CA HIS A 226 -30.44 9.61 35.08
C HIS A 226 -31.58 10.41 35.73
N GLU A 227 -31.79 10.25 37.02
CA GLU A 227 -32.91 10.81 37.77
C GLU A 227 -32.45 11.70 38.94
N ASN A 228 -31.26 11.47 39.50
CA ASN A 228 -30.80 12.07 40.75
C ASN A 228 -29.32 12.52 40.67
N LEU A 229 -29.03 13.62 41.36
CA LEU A 229 -27.70 14.01 41.78
C LEU A 229 -27.44 13.47 43.19
N PHE A 230 -26.35 12.71 43.35
CA PHE A 230 -25.89 12.16 44.63
C PHE A 230 -24.67 12.90 45.13
N LEU A 231 -24.62 13.13 46.44
CA LEU A 231 -23.54 13.87 47.08
C LEU A 231 -23.15 13.18 48.37
N PHE A 232 -21.86 13.13 48.63
CA PHE A 232 -21.35 12.65 49.90
C PHE A 232 -20.17 13.52 50.33
N ALA A 233 -20.25 14.09 51.53
CA ALA A 233 -19.09 14.78 52.11
C ALA A 233 -18.67 14.05 53.38
N LYS A 234 -17.36 13.78 53.50
CA LYS A 234 -16.76 13.21 54.72
C LYS A 234 -15.62 14.07 55.20
N GLY A 235 -15.52 14.24 56.52
CA GLY A 235 -14.39 14.93 57.13
C GLY A 235 -14.78 15.78 58.32
N ARG A 236 -13.96 16.78 58.60
CA ARG A 236 -14.24 17.76 59.67
C ARG A 236 -15.25 18.76 59.16
N MET A 237 -16.43 18.77 59.76
CA MET A 237 -17.54 19.62 59.35
C MET A 237 -18.22 20.25 60.57
N ALA A 238 -18.67 21.49 60.41
CA ALA A 238 -19.46 22.22 61.37
C ALA A 238 -20.88 21.63 61.52
N GLU A 239 -21.69 22.25 62.39
CA GLU A 239 -23.12 21.92 62.52
C GLU A 239 -23.90 22.29 61.25
N PHE A 240 -23.60 23.45 60.65
CA PHE A 240 -24.24 23.94 59.43
C PHE A 240 -23.34 23.70 58.22
N ASN A 241 -23.93 23.18 57.15
CA ASN A 241 -23.25 22.70 55.95
C ASN A 241 -24.05 23.10 54.71
N ASP A 242 -23.41 23.84 53.81
CA ASP A 242 -24.02 24.36 52.59
C ASP A 242 -23.39 23.70 51.37
N ILE A 243 -24.21 23.14 50.49
CA ILE A 243 -23.77 22.65 49.18
C ILE A 243 -24.42 23.50 48.09
N PHE A 244 -23.62 24.18 47.30
CA PHE A 244 -24.07 25.03 46.20
C PHE A 244 -23.97 24.30 44.86
N PHE A 245 -24.96 24.50 44.00
CA PHE A 245 -25.00 23.97 42.64
C PHE A 245 -25.12 25.11 41.65
N ASP A 246 -24.25 25.09 40.64
CA ASP A 246 -24.32 25.94 39.47
C ASP A 246 -24.69 25.04 38.29
N THR A 247 -25.95 25.13 37.89
CA THR A 247 -26.58 24.19 36.97
C THR A 247 -26.50 24.65 35.52
N ASP A 248 -26.42 25.95 35.27
CA ASP A 248 -26.23 26.51 33.93
C ASP A 248 -24.75 26.81 33.60
N ARG A 249 -23.85 26.64 34.57
CA ARG A 249 -22.39 26.85 34.49
C ARG A 249 -22.04 28.29 34.15
N SER A 250 -22.82 29.22 34.66
CA SER A 250 -22.66 30.64 34.40
C SER A 250 -22.48 31.41 35.70
N SER A 251 -21.36 32.14 35.81
CA SER A 251 -21.17 33.09 36.91
C SER A 251 -22.06 34.32 36.85
N ASP A 252 -22.83 34.50 35.76
CA ASP A 252 -23.74 35.63 35.57
C ASP A 252 -25.09 35.43 36.28
N THR A 253 -25.39 34.19 36.69
CA THR A 253 -26.62 33.76 37.36
C THR A 253 -26.31 33.26 38.78
N GLY A 254 -27.31 33.24 39.66
CA GLY A 254 -27.15 32.69 41.01
C GLY A 254 -26.27 33.49 42.00
N TYR A 255 -25.79 32.79 43.03
CA TYR A 255 -24.99 33.30 44.14
C TYR A 255 -23.48 33.18 43.88
N THR A 256 -22.79 34.31 43.77
CA THR A 256 -21.34 34.38 43.48
C THR A 256 -20.46 34.54 44.72
N GLY A 257 -21.04 34.67 45.92
CA GLY A 257 -20.30 34.85 47.18
C GLY A 257 -19.62 33.56 47.71
N ALA A 258 -19.78 32.44 47.01
CA ALA A 258 -19.13 31.17 47.34
C ALA A 258 -17.62 31.14 47.02
N GLY A 259 -17.11 32.14 46.30
CA GLY A 259 -15.66 32.37 46.16
C GLY A 259 -14.94 31.41 45.20
N TRP A 260 -15.66 30.61 44.42
CA TRP A 260 -15.11 29.83 43.30
C TRP A 260 -15.17 30.63 41.99
N THR A 261 -14.14 30.51 41.15
CA THR A 261 -14.09 31.23 39.86
C THR A 261 -15.07 30.62 38.87
N GLU A 262 -15.74 31.46 38.08
CA GLU A 262 -16.71 31.05 37.05
C GLU A 262 -17.93 30.29 37.61
N PHE A 263 -18.27 30.51 38.90
CA PHE A 263 -19.36 29.82 39.58
C PHE A 263 -20.50 30.78 39.96
N GLY A 264 -21.72 30.42 39.58
CA GLY A 264 -22.96 31.10 39.93
C GLY A 264 -23.95 30.14 40.61
N GLY A 265 -24.03 30.16 41.95
CA GLY A 265 -24.86 29.19 42.68
C GLY A 265 -26.36 29.39 42.45
N ASP A 266 -26.94 28.60 41.55
CA ASP A 266 -28.37 28.56 41.23
C ASP A 266 -29.20 27.91 42.35
N TRP A 267 -28.63 26.88 42.99
CA TRP A 267 -29.30 26.08 44.00
C TRP A 267 -28.41 25.88 45.22
N LEU A 268 -29.05 25.64 46.37
CA LEU A 268 -28.40 25.37 47.65
C LEU A 268 -29.15 24.22 48.33
N VAL A 269 -28.39 23.27 48.88
CA VAL A 269 -28.91 22.32 49.87
C VAL A 269 -28.26 22.59 51.22
N GLU A 270 -29.10 22.73 52.24
CA GLU A 270 -28.72 22.98 53.63
C GLU A 270 -29.63 22.13 54.54
N ASN A 271 -29.02 21.28 55.39
CA ASN A 271 -29.71 20.47 56.42
C ASN A 271 -30.95 19.69 55.92
N GLY A 272 -30.87 19.10 54.73
CA GLY A 272 -31.97 18.34 54.11
C GLY A 272 -33.02 19.18 53.37
N GLY A 273 -32.91 20.51 53.36
CA GLY A 273 -33.76 21.40 52.58
C GLY A 273 -33.14 21.82 51.25
N LEU A 274 -33.98 21.99 50.21
CA LEU A 274 -33.58 22.55 48.91
C LEU A 274 -34.02 24.01 48.78
N TYR A 275 -33.12 24.83 48.26
CA TYR A 275 -33.36 26.24 48.03
C TYR A 275 -32.91 26.64 46.62
N LYS A 276 -33.71 27.51 45.98
CA LYS A 276 -33.38 28.13 44.70
C LYS A 276 -32.94 29.57 44.92
N SER A 277 -31.90 30.00 44.22
CA SER A 277 -31.46 31.39 44.23
C SER A 277 -32.54 32.28 43.63
N THR A 278 -32.82 33.40 44.29
CA THR A 278 -33.81 34.41 43.85
C THR A 278 -33.16 35.69 43.32
N GLY A 279 -31.82 35.71 43.25
CA GLY A 279 -31.04 36.83 42.73
C GLY A 279 -29.64 36.88 43.34
N ALA A 280 -28.83 37.87 42.92
CA ALA A 280 -27.47 38.05 43.41
C ALA A 280 -27.42 38.30 44.93
N GLY A 281 -26.39 37.78 45.61
CA GLY A 281 -26.25 37.84 47.07
C GLY A 281 -26.94 36.68 47.80
N TRP A 282 -26.96 36.69 49.14
CA TRP A 282 -27.52 35.59 49.95
C TRP A 282 -29.06 35.61 49.95
N ASN A 283 -29.68 35.24 48.82
CA ASN A 283 -31.12 35.31 48.59
C ASN A 283 -31.66 33.95 48.13
N TRP A 284 -32.16 33.15 49.07
CA TRP A 284 -32.56 31.76 48.85
C TRP A 284 -34.05 31.55 49.16
N GLY A 285 -34.81 31.02 48.20
CA GLY A 285 -36.22 30.65 48.37
C GLY A 285 -36.38 29.13 48.53
N PRO A 286 -37.14 28.62 49.51
CA PRO A 286 -37.33 27.17 49.69
C PRO A 286 -38.09 26.56 48.52
N VAL A 287 -37.75 25.32 48.18
CA VAL A 287 -38.44 24.52 47.17
C VAL A 287 -39.33 23.50 47.89
N ASP A 288 -40.62 23.80 47.97
CA ASP A 288 -41.58 22.96 48.69
C ASP A 288 -42.01 21.73 47.88
N GLY A 289 -42.26 20.62 48.56
CA GLY A 289 -42.88 19.42 47.96
C GLY A 289 -41.92 18.45 47.26
N VAL A 290 -40.60 18.64 47.40
CA VAL A 290 -39.57 17.74 46.88
C VAL A 290 -39.15 16.74 47.95
N ASP A 291 -39.05 15.46 47.59
CA ASP A 291 -38.53 14.39 48.46
C ASP A 291 -37.01 14.25 48.25
N ILE A 292 -36.21 15.05 48.96
CA ILE A 292 -34.75 14.86 49.03
C ILE A 292 -34.45 13.84 50.11
N LYS A 293 -33.70 12.79 49.75
CA LYS A 293 -33.17 11.86 50.75
C LYS A 293 -31.91 12.46 51.35
N TYR A 294 -31.85 12.41 52.68
CA TYR A 294 -30.74 12.92 53.48
C TYR A 294 -30.38 11.92 54.57
N ALA A 295 -29.09 11.66 54.72
CA ALA A 295 -28.54 10.92 55.85
C ALA A 295 -27.29 11.63 56.39
N GLU A 296 -27.09 11.53 57.70
CA GLU A 296 -25.89 12.03 58.38
C GLU A 296 -25.41 11.03 59.43
N LYS A 297 -24.09 10.93 59.58
CA LYS A 297 -23.45 10.23 60.70
C LYS A 297 -22.33 11.10 61.27
N ALA A 298 -22.13 10.99 62.58
CA ALA A 298 -21.08 11.71 63.29
C ALA A 298 -20.35 10.76 64.24
N GLU A 299 -19.02 10.71 64.11
CA GLU A 299 -18.13 9.97 65.02
C GLU A 299 -16.97 10.89 65.46
N GLY A 300 -17.12 11.51 66.63
CA GLY A 300 -16.14 12.47 67.14
C GLY A 300 -16.13 13.80 66.35
N GLU A 301 -14.96 14.22 65.86
CA GLU A 301 -14.79 15.42 65.03
C GLU A 301 -15.06 15.17 63.52
N LEU A 302 -15.35 13.91 63.14
CA LEU A 302 -15.65 13.52 61.76
C LEU A 302 -17.15 13.36 61.57
N LYS A 303 -17.64 13.86 60.44
CA LYS A 303 -19.02 13.70 60.00
C LYS A 303 -19.04 13.13 58.58
N THR A 304 -20.12 12.45 58.24
CA THR A 304 -20.53 12.12 56.88
C THR A 304 -21.92 12.71 56.65
N ILE A 305 -22.12 13.36 55.52
CA ILE A 305 -23.43 13.82 55.05
C ILE A 305 -23.65 13.29 53.65
N GLU A 306 -24.85 12.82 53.38
CA GLU A 306 -25.21 12.22 52.11
C GLU A 306 -26.58 12.69 51.61
N TYR A 307 -26.66 13.00 50.32
CA TYR A 307 -27.88 13.48 49.67
C TYR A 307 -28.18 12.71 48.39
N SER A 308 -29.47 12.52 48.12
CA SER A 308 -30.00 12.21 46.78
C SER A 308 -31.04 13.27 46.42
N ILE A 309 -30.74 14.04 45.37
CA ILE A 309 -31.55 15.17 44.91
C ILE A 309 -32.11 14.82 43.53
N PRO A 310 -33.43 14.74 43.35
CA PRO A 310 -34.01 14.54 42.02
C PRO A 310 -33.60 15.67 41.07
N LEU A 311 -33.12 15.34 39.88
CA LEU A 311 -32.71 16.34 38.87
C LEU A 311 -33.86 17.25 38.46
N GLU A 312 -35.08 16.70 38.39
CA GLU A 312 -36.30 17.49 38.12
C GLU A 312 -36.52 18.60 39.17
N ALA A 313 -36.12 18.37 40.43
CA ALA A 313 -36.22 19.38 41.48
C ALA A 313 -35.26 20.57 41.26
N LEU A 314 -34.20 20.37 40.49
CA LEU A 314 -33.25 21.39 40.04
C LEU A 314 -33.65 22.00 38.68
N GLU A 315 -34.86 21.72 38.20
CA GLU A 315 -35.34 22.10 36.86
C GLU A 315 -34.46 21.54 35.72
N ILE A 316 -33.84 20.39 35.96
CA ILE A 316 -33.01 19.68 34.99
C ILE A 316 -33.83 18.53 34.40
N SER A 317 -34.26 18.71 33.14
CA SER A 317 -35.05 17.71 32.41
C SER A 317 -34.24 16.50 31.93
N ARG A 318 -32.91 16.63 31.85
CA ARG A 318 -31.98 15.57 31.49
C ARG A 318 -30.62 15.77 32.16
N PRO A 319 -29.90 14.70 32.54
CA PRO A 319 -28.56 14.80 33.08
C PRO A 319 -27.65 15.67 32.20
N ARG A 320 -26.95 16.61 32.82
CA ARG A 320 -26.00 17.52 32.18
C ARG A 320 -24.89 17.88 33.16
N PRO A 321 -23.74 18.40 32.72
CA PRO A 321 -22.68 18.79 33.63
C PRO A 321 -23.13 19.87 34.63
N ILE A 322 -22.91 19.67 35.93
CA ILE A 322 -23.27 20.62 37.02
C ILE A 322 -22.00 20.97 37.80
N SER A 323 -21.74 22.25 38.03
CA SER A 323 -20.64 22.65 38.91
C SER A 323 -21.11 22.63 40.37
N ILE A 324 -20.27 22.13 41.28
CA ILE A 324 -20.62 22.00 42.70
C ILE A 324 -19.53 22.53 43.61
N GLY A 325 -19.93 23.08 44.75
CA GLY A 325 -18.99 23.25 45.85
C GLY A 325 -19.66 23.19 47.20
N PHE A 326 -18.85 22.91 48.21
CA PHE A 326 -19.28 22.67 49.58
C PHE A 326 -18.63 23.68 50.53
N THR A 327 -19.40 24.20 51.48
CA THR A 327 -18.89 25.03 52.57
C THR A 327 -19.39 24.59 53.93
N SER A 328 -18.52 24.68 54.92
CA SER A 328 -18.80 24.33 56.31
C SER A 328 -18.07 25.31 57.23
N ASN A 329 -18.76 26.36 57.66
CA ASN A 329 -18.15 27.56 58.27
C ASN A 329 -16.97 28.12 57.42
N ASP A 330 -15.74 28.04 57.93
CA ASP A 330 -14.53 28.54 57.27
C ASP A 330 -13.93 27.53 56.27
N ILE A 331 -14.48 26.32 56.18
CA ILE A 331 -14.01 25.28 55.25
C ILE A 331 -14.73 25.47 53.91
N ARG A 332 -13.97 25.53 52.82
CA ARG A 332 -14.49 25.50 51.44
C ARG A 332 -13.86 24.34 50.68
N VAL A 333 -14.67 23.63 49.93
CA VAL A 333 -14.29 22.47 49.12
C VAL A 333 -14.87 22.65 47.71
N PRO A 334 -14.06 22.99 46.69
CA PRO A 334 -12.62 23.22 46.74
C PRO A 334 -12.24 24.53 47.45
N GLU A 335 -10.94 24.80 47.61
CA GLU A 335 -10.45 26.06 48.21
C GLU A 335 -10.98 27.30 47.46
N SER A 336 -11.20 28.41 48.17
CA SER A 336 -11.57 29.68 47.53
C SER A 336 -10.57 30.07 46.44
N SER A 337 -11.04 30.67 45.35
CA SER A 337 -10.31 31.01 44.11
C SER A 337 -9.95 29.84 43.19
N GLN A 338 -10.27 28.60 43.55
CA GLN A 338 -10.28 27.49 42.60
C GLN A 338 -11.60 27.45 41.82
N LYS A 339 -11.58 26.78 40.66
CA LYS A 339 -12.78 26.48 39.90
C LYS A 339 -13.56 25.38 40.63
N ALA A 340 -14.88 25.56 40.78
CA ALA A 340 -15.74 24.52 41.32
C ALA A 340 -15.67 23.26 40.43
N PRO A 341 -15.54 22.04 40.99
CA PRO A 341 -15.55 20.82 40.21
C PRO A 341 -16.85 20.69 39.41
N THR A 342 -16.73 20.24 38.18
CA THR A 342 -17.87 19.91 37.33
C THR A 342 -18.17 18.42 37.48
N ILE A 343 -19.42 18.12 37.80
CA ILE A 343 -19.97 16.77 37.89
C ILE A 343 -20.55 16.44 36.53
N ASN A 344 -19.89 15.52 35.83
CA ASN A 344 -20.36 15.07 34.53
C ASN A 344 -21.58 14.14 34.69
N PRO A 345 -22.54 14.19 33.74
CA PRO A 345 -23.70 13.31 33.77
C PRO A 345 -23.29 11.86 33.54
N PRO A 346 -24.07 10.85 33.97
CA PRO A 346 -23.80 9.47 33.61
C PRO A 346 -23.81 9.30 32.08
N LEU A 347 -23.24 8.21 31.60
CA LEU A 347 -23.34 7.84 30.18
C LEU A 347 -24.81 7.87 29.74
N PRO A 348 -25.17 8.54 28.62
CA PRO A 348 -26.55 8.64 28.20
C PRO A 348 -27.13 7.27 27.89
N LYS A 349 -28.42 7.08 28.16
CA LYS A 349 -29.16 5.93 27.64
C LYS A 349 -29.25 6.11 26.12
N MET A 350 -28.61 5.21 25.39
CA MET A 350 -28.57 5.27 23.92
C MET A 350 -29.84 4.67 23.30
N ASN A 351 -31.02 5.24 23.61
CA ASN A 351 -32.27 4.84 22.99
C ASN A 351 -32.45 5.53 21.64
N VAL A 352 -32.90 4.83 20.61
CA VAL A 352 -33.14 5.45 19.28
C VAL A 352 -34.47 6.19 19.29
N ASP A 353 -34.43 7.51 19.40
CA ASP A 353 -35.58 8.40 19.52
C ASP A 353 -35.49 9.68 18.65
N GLY A 354 -34.37 9.87 17.96
CA GLY A 354 -34.09 11.05 17.16
C GLY A 354 -33.56 12.24 17.96
N ASP A 355 -33.33 12.10 19.27
CA ASP A 355 -32.66 13.11 20.09
C ASP A 355 -31.16 13.06 19.87
N VAL A 356 -30.65 14.07 19.18
CA VAL A 356 -29.23 14.19 18.79
C VAL A 356 -28.38 14.85 19.86
N GLU A 357 -28.99 15.49 20.85
CA GLU A 357 -28.26 16.24 21.89
C GLU A 357 -27.52 15.28 22.84
N LYS A 358 -28.02 14.05 23.03
CA LYS A 358 -27.29 13.01 23.79
C LYS A 358 -25.96 12.59 23.14
N TRP A 359 -25.80 12.87 21.84
CA TRP A 359 -24.58 12.59 21.08
C TRP A 359 -23.58 13.76 21.06
N GLU A 360 -23.94 14.93 21.61
CA GLU A 360 -23.13 16.16 21.54
C GLU A 360 -21.72 15.93 22.09
N ASN A 361 -21.63 15.23 23.22
CA ASN A 361 -20.38 14.95 23.94
C ASN A 361 -19.60 13.73 23.42
N PHE A 362 -20.13 12.99 22.43
CA PHE A 362 -19.40 11.87 21.83
C PHE A 362 -18.44 12.37 20.74
N PRO A 363 -17.22 11.83 20.67
CA PRO A 363 -16.28 12.15 19.59
C PRO A 363 -16.80 11.63 18.24
N ILE A 364 -16.27 12.21 17.15
CA ILE A 364 -16.50 11.68 15.81
C ILE A 364 -15.68 10.39 15.66
N THR A 365 -16.34 9.28 15.31
CA THR A 365 -15.70 7.98 15.12
C THR A 365 -15.02 7.90 13.76
N ALA A 366 -15.67 8.39 12.71
CA ALA A 366 -15.07 8.55 11.39
C ALA A 366 -15.74 9.67 10.58
N MET A 367 -14.93 10.33 9.76
CA MET A 367 -15.41 11.25 8.72
C MET A 367 -15.78 10.47 7.46
N GLY A 368 -16.85 10.89 6.79
CA GLY A 368 -17.25 10.32 5.51
C GLY A 368 -16.77 11.13 4.31
N GLU A 369 -17.14 10.67 3.12
CA GLU A 369 -16.98 11.39 1.86
C GLU A 369 -18.33 11.60 1.15
N GLY A 370 -18.34 12.49 0.15
CA GLY A 370 -19.51 12.74 -0.69
C GLY A 370 -20.77 13.11 0.11
N ASP A 371 -21.82 12.28 -0.03
CA ASP A 371 -23.10 12.45 0.66
C ASP A 371 -23.06 12.05 2.15
N VAL A 372 -22.03 11.35 2.64
CA VAL A 372 -21.88 10.96 4.06
C VAL A 372 -20.88 11.90 4.73
N PHE A 373 -21.32 12.65 5.76
CA PHE A 373 -20.46 13.63 6.41
C PHE A 373 -19.64 13.04 7.56
N SER A 374 -20.28 12.30 8.47
CA SER A 374 -19.60 11.69 9.62
C SER A 374 -20.46 10.64 10.31
N ILE A 375 -19.79 9.72 11.02
CA ILE A 375 -20.41 8.79 11.95
C ILE A 375 -19.85 8.97 13.36
N LYS A 376 -20.73 8.90 14.34
CA LYS A 376 -20.42 8.66 15.76
C LYS A 376 -20.96 7.28 16.10
N ALA A 377 -20.13 6.45 16.68
CA ALA A 377 -20.51 5.10 17.08
C ALA A 377 -20.00 4.80 18.49
N PHE A 378 -20.86 4.21 19.29
CA PHE A 378 -20.59 3.86 20.67
C PHE A 378 -20.95 2.40 20.90
N ALA A 379 -20.01 1.63 21.44
CA ALA A 379 -20.19 0.22 21.78
C ALA A 379 -20.16 0.02 23.31
N ARG A 380 -21.18 -0.67 23.83
CA ARG A 380 -21.28 -1.05 25.25
C ARG A 380 -22.24 -2.21 25.45
N ASN A 381 -21.92 -3.15 26.33
CA ASN A 381 -22.77 -4.31 26.66
C ASN A 381 -23.19 -5.09 25.39
N LYS A 382 -22.27 -5.25 24.44
CA LYS A 382 -22.50 -5.85 23.11
C LYS A 382 -23.61 -5.19 22.29
N LYS A 383 -23.89 -3.91 22.55
CA LYS A 383 -24.73 -3.06 21.71
C LYS A 383 -23.86 -2.04 21.01
N VAL A 384 -24.21 -1.70 19.78
CA VAL A 384 -23.60 -0.58 19.06
C VAL A 384 -24.69 0.41 18.66
N SER A 385 -24.56 1.62 19.20
CA SER A 385 -25.41 2.76 18.85
C SER A 385 -24.66 3.61 17.84
N ILE A 386 -25.37 4.17 16.86
CA ILE A 386 -24.76 4.93 15.76
C ILE A 386 -25.62 6.17 15.47
N LEU A 387 -24.95 7.31 15.39
CA LEU A 387 -25.48 8.54 14.80
C LEU A 387 -24.66 8.89 13.57
N ALA A 388 -25.33 9.06 12.43
CA ALA A 388 -24.71 9.42 11.17
C ALA A 388 -25.32 10.70 10.61
N LEU A 389 -24.46 11.52 10.00
CA LEU A 389 -24.85 12.74 9.29
C LEU A 389 -24.61 12.54 7.79
N ALA A 390 -25.61 12.83 6.97
CA ALA A 390 -25.53 12.73 5.52
C ALA A 390 -26.43 13.77 4.83
N SER A 391 -26.28 13.99 3.53
CA SER A 391 -27.16 14.87 2.75
C SER A 391 -28.60 14.32 2.68
N ASN A 392 -28.75 13.00 2.60
CA ASN A 392 -30.00 12.24 2.71
C ASN A 392 -29.71 10.75 3.01
N PHE A 393 -30.74 9.99 3.34
CA PHE A 393 -30.69 8.53 3.52
C PHE A 393 -31.70 7.81 2.62
N ASP A 394 -32.04 8.40 1.46
CA ASP A 394 -33.02 7.86 0.52
C ASP A 394 -32.42 6.77 -0.39
N LYS A 395 -31.08 6.73 -0.49
CA LYS A 395 -30.32 5.67 -1.16
C LYS A 395 -30.17 4.46 -0.24
N GLU A 396 -29.69 3.36 -0.81
CA GLU A 396 -29.30 2.19 -0.02
C GLU A 396 -28.28 2.60 1.05
N THR A 397 -28.69 2.47 2.31
CA THR A 397 -27.86 2.84 3.46
C THR A 397 -27.45 1.56 4.19
N ASN A 398 -26.15 1.30 4.18
CA ASN A 398 -25.52 0.12 4.76
C ASN A 398 -24.64 0.55 5.92
N ILE A 399 -24.83 -0.06 7.09
CA ILE A 399 -23.91 0.06 8.23
C ILE A 399 -23.33 -1.30 8.49
N PHE A 400 -22.03 -1.42 8.28
CA PHE A 400 -21.28 -2.64 8.50
C PHE A 400 -20.72 -2.64 9.93
N ILE A 401 -20.89 -3.76 10.62
CA ILE A 401 -20.45 -3.96 12.00
C ILE A 401 -19.57 -5.21 12.03
N ASP A 402 -18.29 -5.02 12.32
CA ASP A 402 -17.35 -6.08 12.71
C ASP A 402 -17.44 -6.19 14.23
N SER A 403 -18.06 -7.27 14.69
CA SER A 403 -18.50 -7.43 16.09
C SER A 403 -17.50 -8.19 16.94
N ASP A 404 -16.60 -8.96 16.31
CA ASP A 404 -15.55 -9.71 16.97
C ASP A 404 -14.15 -9.08 16.77
N ASN A 405 -14.07 -7.95 16.04
CA ASN A 405 -12.85 -7.27 15.61
C ASN A 405 -11.91 -8.17 14.80
N ASN A 406 -12.46 -9.18 14.13
CA ASN A 406 -11.72 -10.09 13.29
C ASN A 406 -12.13 -9.91 11.83
N PHE A 407 -11.31 -9.15 11.11
CA PHE A 407 -11.49 -8.92 9.67
C PHE A 407 -11.43 -10.20 8.81
N GLU A 408 -11.08 -11.38 9.34
CA GLU A 408 -11.14 -12.65 8.59
C GLU A 408 -12.54 -13.30 8.62
N THR A 409 -13.42 -12.85 9.52
CA THR A 409 -14.79 -13.35 9.68
C THR A 409 -15.82 -12.34 9.15
N GLY A 410 -17.03 -12.82 8.89
CA GLY A 410 -18.07 -11.99 8.28
C GLY A 410 -17.83 -11.64 6.81
N TYR A 411 -18.53 -10.61 6.33
CA TYR A 411 -18.49 -10.11 4.95
C TYR A 411 -17.19 -9.37 4.64
N GLN A 412 -16.61 -9.71 3.48
CA GLN A 412 -15.36 -9.20 2.94
C GLN A 412 -15.63 -8.28 1.74
N GLY A 413 -15.93 -7.00 2.01
CA GLY A 413 -16.18 -5.97 1.01
C GLY A 413 -14.94 -5.45 0.30
N TRP A 414 -15.15 -4.86 -0.87
CA TRP A 414 -14.11 -4.26 -1.72
C TRP A 414 -13.78 -2.82 -1.31
N GLU A 415 -14.69 -2.20 -0.56
CA GLU A 415 -14.67 -0.80 -0.17
C GLU A 415 -13.45 -0.46 0.70
N PHE A 416 -12.99 -1.44 1.49
CA PHE A 416 -11.83 -1.31 2.37
C PHE A 416 -10.95 -2.55 2.25
N LYS A 417 -9.65 -2.41 2.50
CA LYS A 417 -8.70 -3.54 2.42
C LYS A 417 -8.94 -4.60 3.50
N ARG A 418 -9.54 -4.22 4.62
CA ARG A 418 -9.92 -5.11 5.74
C ARG A 418 -11.32 -4.77 6.21
N THR A 419 -12.27 -5.45 5.62
CA THR A 419 -13.67 -5.52 6.05
C THR A 419 -13.89 -6.82 6.83
N GLY A 420 -14.84 -6.87 7.75
CA GLY A 420 -15.08 -8.07 8.55
C GLY A 420 -16.49 -8.10 9.09
N ALA A 421 -17.45 -7.66 8.28
CA ALA A 421 -18.77 -7.34 8.81
C ALA A 421 -19.52 -8.63 9.18
N ASP A 422 -19.56 -8.96 10.46
CA ASP A 422 -20.43 -10.01 11.00
C ASP A 422 -21.90 -9.64 10.82
N TYR A 423 -22.19 -8.34 10.92
CA TYR A 423 -23.53 -7.81 10.83
C TYR A 423 -23.60 -6.62 9.88
N LEU A 424 -24.76 -6.48 9.25
CA LEU A 424 -25.12 -5.37 8.40
C LEU A 424 -26.46 -4.81 8.88
N ILE A 425 -26.54 -3.50 9.12
CA ILE A 425 -27.82 -2.80 9.14
C ILE A 425 -28.04 -2.21 7.76
N GLN A 426 -29.02 -2.71 7.02
CA GLN A 426 -29.41 -2.14 5.73
C GLN A 426 -30.84 -1.61 5.83
N ASN A 427 -31.00 -0.29 5.66
CA ASN A 427 -32.28 0.42 5.67
C ASN A 427 -33.19 0.02 6.85
N GLY A 428 -32.63 -0.02 8.07
CA GLY A 428 -33.36 -0.35 9.30
C GLY A 428 -33.63 -1.83 9.53
N ARG A 429 -32.99 -2.74 8.78
CA ARG A 429 -33.02 -4.18 9.03
C ARG A 429 -31.62 -4.69 9.34
N LEU A 430 -31.51 -5.50 10.38
CA LEU A 430 -30.28 -6.15 10.78
C LEU A 430 -30.17 -7.51 10.09
N TYR A 431 -28.98 -7.78 9.58
CA TYR A 431 -28.61 -9.03 8.93
C TYR A 431 -27.35 -9.60 9.56
N GLU A 432 -27.30 -10.92 9.65
CA GLU A 432 -26.13 -11.73 10.01
C GLU A 432 -25.42 -12.17 8.73
N SER A 433 -24.11 -12.03 8.67
CA SER A 433 -23.31 -12.52 7.55
C SER A 433 -23.37 -14.04 7.47
N ALA A 434 -23.53 -14.58 6.25
CA ALA A 434 -23.45 -16.01 5.98
C ALA A 434 -22.05 -16.44 5.48
N GLY A 435 -21.06 -15.54 5.45
CA GLY A 435 -19.69 -15.78 5.00
C GLY A 435 -19.04 -14.56 4.35
N SER A 436 -17.93 -14.78 3.65
CA SER A 436 -17.11 -13.70 3.07
C SER A 436 -17.73 -12.94 1.90
N GLY A 437 -18.69 -13.53 1.18
CA GLY A 437 -19.39 -12.86 0.07
C GLY A 437 -20.59 -12.04 0.53
N TRP A 438 -21.21 -11.31 -0.39
CA TRP A 438 -22.46 -10.56 -0.16
C TRP A 438 -23.66 -11.50 0.06
N ALA A 439 -23.69 -12.16 1.22
CA ALA A 439 -24.69 -13.13 1.61
C ALA A 439 -25.14 -12.86 3.05
N TRP A 440 -26.39 -12.41 3.18
CA TRP A 440 -26.92 -11.84 4.41
C TRP A 440 -28.20 -12.56 4.82
N LYS A 441 -28.26 -13.01 6.07
CA LYS A 441 -29.44 -13.61 6.68
C LYS A 441 -30.14 -12.58 7.55
N GLU A 442 -31.34 -12.19 7.16
CA GLU A 442 -32.13 -11.22 7.94
C GLU A 442 -32.42 -11.75 9.34
N ILE A 443 -32.05 -10.96 10.36
CA ILE A 443 -32.38 -11.21 11.77
C ILE A 443 -33.73 -10.58 12.09
N GLY A 444 -33.92 -9.32 11.67
CA GLY A 444 -35.15 -8.57 11.92
C GLY A 444 -34.96 -7.06 11.85
N PRO A 445 -36.01 -6.28 12.13
CA PRO A 445 -35.92 -4.83 12.16
C PRO A 445 -35.06 -4.34 13.34
N VAL A 446 -34.35 -3.24 13.14
CA VAL A 446 -33.72 -2.45 14.20
C VAL A 446 -34.34 -1.06 14.24
N PRO A 447 -34.27 -0.35 15.39
CA PRO A 447 -34.68 1.04 15.44
C PRO A 447 -33.92 1.87 14.40
N TRP A 448 -34.64 2.67 13.62
CA TRP A 448 -34.11 3.41 12.48
C TRP A 448 -34.86 4.73 12.35
N ILE A 449 -34.26 5.81 12.83
CA ILE A 449 -34.88 7.14 12.85
C ILE A 449 -34.04 8.08 12.00
N VAL A 450 -34.69 8.70 11.01
CA VAL A 450 -34.10 9.78 10.22
C VAL A 450 -34.83 11.07 10.52
N VAL A 451 -34.11 12.09 10.99
CA VAL A 451 -34.63 13.42 11.30
C VAL A 451 -33.90 14.50 10.50
N ASP A 452 -34.53 15.66 10.36
CA ASP A 452 -33.88 16.88 9.88
C ASP A 452 -32.94 17.42 10.95
N SER A 453 -31.74 17.83 10.57
CA SER A 453 -30.86 18.59 11.46
C SER A 453 -31.20 20.07 11.45
N ASP A 454 -30.69 20.82 12.42
CA ASP A 454 -30.76 22.29 12.43
C ASP A 454 -29.93 22.94 11.30
N THR A 455 -29.06 22.17 10.64
CA THR A 455 -28.29 22.61 9.47
C THR A 455 -29.06 22.27 8.18
N GLU A 456 -29.35 23.30 7.38
CA GLU A 456 -30.04 23.14 6.10
C GLU A 456 -29.28 22.16 5.18
N GLY A 457 -30.00 21.16 4.65
CA GLY A 457 -29.43 20.16 3.74
C GLY A 457 -28.70 18.99 4.43
N VAL A 458 -28.77 18.87 5.75
CA VAL A 458 -28.18 17.76 6.51
C VAL A 458 -29.28 16.97 7.21
N LYS A 459 -29.27 15.65 6.99
CA LYS A 459 -30.11 14.67 7.68
C LYS A 459 -29.29 13.93 8.72
N ILE A 460 -29.98 13.50 9.79
CA ILE A 460 -29.39 12.69 10.84
C ILE A 460 -30.09 11.34 10.88
N LEU A 461 -29.30 10.26 10.80
CA LEU A 461 -29.73 8.90 11.04
C LEU A 461 -29.28 8.49 12.44
N GLU A 462 -30.22 8.00 13.25
CA GLU A 462 -29.94 7.33 14.51
C GLU A 462 -30.42 5.87 14.45
N THR A 463 -29.54 4.95 14.86
CA THR A 463 -29.85 3.52 14.93
C THR A 463 -29.07 2.83 16.05
N GLU A 464 -29.53 1.65 16.46
CA GLU A 464 -28.87 0.79 17.44
C GLU A 464 -29.02 -0.67 17.01
N ALA A 465 -27.94 -1.44 17.08
CA ALA A 465 -27.98 -2.89 16.99
C ALA A 465 -27.68 -3.51 18.36
N ASP A 466 -28.63 -4.28 18.88
CA ASP A 466 -28.43 -5.12 20.07
C ASP A 466 -27.90 -6.49 19.66
N LEU A 467 -26.59 -6.68 19.80
CA LEU A 467 -25.90 -7.92 19.45
C LEU A 467 -25.66 -8.81 20.67
N SER A 468 -26.21 -8.47 21.84
CA SER A 468 -25.94 -9.16 23.11
C SER A 468 -26.35 -10.63 23.15
N SER A 469 -27.31 -11.01 22.31
CA SER A 469 -27.75 -12.41 22.16
C SER A 469 -26.81 -13.27 21.31
N PHE A 470 -25.82 -12.67 20.65
CA PHE A 470 -24.89 -13.34 19.76
C PHE A 470 -23.52 -13.55 20.42
N SER A 471 -22.98 -14.76 20.26
CA SER A 471 -21.76 -15.17 20.97
C SER A 471 -20.47 -14.55 20.43
N ASN A 472 -20.48 -14.07 19.18
CA ASN A 472 -19.33 -13.40 18.55
C ASN A 472 -19.25 -11.90 18.85
N ALA A 473 -20.31 -11.28 19.36
CA ALA A 473 -20.28 -9.86 19.70
C ALA A 473 -19.43 -9.59 20.95
N ASN A 474 -18.45 -8.69 20.81
CA ASN A 474 -17.62 -8.17 21.89
C ASN A 474 -18.14 -6.81 22.42
N ASP A 475 -17.55 -6.33 23.50
CA ASP A 475 -17.87 -5.00 24.06
C ASP A 475 -17.15 -3.86 23.33
N THR A 476 -16.21 -4.19 22.44
CA THR A 476 -15.68 -3.29 21.42
C THR A 476 -16.04 -3.81 20.03
N MET A 477 -16.37 -2.89 19.13
CA MET A 477 -16.81 -3.20 17.77
C MET A 477 -16.26 -2.17 16.80
N ARG A 478 -16.08 -2.56 15.54
CA ARG A 478 -15.71 -1.65 14.46
C ARG A 478 -16.88 -1.44 13.52
N VAL A 479 -17.04 -0.20 13.05
CA VAL A 479 -18.14 0.18 12.17
C VAL A 479 -17.67 0.92 10.93
N ALA A 480 -18.41 0.73 9.85
CA ALA A 480 -18.39 1.62 8.70
C ALA A 480 -19.82 1.82 8.19
N MET A 481 -20.03 2.88 7.45
CA MET A 481 -21.30 3.22 6.84
C MET A 481 -21.10 3.56 5.37
N GLY A 482 -22.05 3.14 4.54
CA GLY A 482 -22.20 3.59 3.16
C GLY A 482 -23.61 4.11 2.90
N VAL A 483 -23.72 5.24 2.19
CA VAL A 483 -24.98 5.73 1.62
C VAL A 483 -24.82 5.79 0.11
N GLY A 484 -25.40 4.82 -0.59
CA GLY A 484 -25.10 4.62 -2.01
C GLY A 484 -23.64 4.21 -2.22
N GLY A 485 -22.83 5.07 -2.84
CA GLY A 485 -21.41 4.83 -3.12
C GLY A 485 -20.44 5.65 -2.26
N ASP A 486 -20.95 6.42 -1.30
CA ASP A 486 -20.18 7.28 -0.41
C ASP A 486 -20.08 6.64 0.97
N TYR A 487 -18.90 6.66 1.59
CA TYR A 487 -18.62 5.90 2.81
C TYR A 487 -18.02 6.73 3.95
N ALA A 488 -18.23 6.26 5.18
CA ALA A 488 -17.57 6.69 6.41
C ALA A 488 -17.06 5.45 7.19
N PRO A 489 -15.75 5.25 7.40
CA PRO A 489 -14.64 6.08 6.91
C PRO A 489 -14.62 6.25 5.39
N ALA A 490 -14.06 7.36 4.90
CA ALA A 490 -13.85 7.57 3.46
C ALA A 490 -12.98 6.45 2.85
N VAL A 491 -13.30 6.03 1.61
CA VAL A 491 -12.60 4.94 0.90
C VAL A 491 -11.11 5.26 0.66
N SER A 492 -10.73 6.54 0.67
CA SER A 492 -9.32 6.96 0.56
C SER A 492 -8.44 6.62 1.77
N SER A 493 -8.99 6.18 2.89
CA SER A 493 -8.22 5.70 4.04
C SER A 493 -7.66 4.30 3.74
N GLU A 494 -6.42 3.97 4.15
CA GLU A 494 -5.78 2.66 3.88
C GLU A 494 -6.49 1.44 4.57
N GLY A 495 -7.71 1.61 5.10
CA GLY A 495 -8.80 0.66 4.85
C GLY A 495 -9.18 -0.32 5.97
N GLU A 496 -9.70 0.16 7.10
CA GLU A 496 -10.45 -0.65 8.06
C GLU A 496 -11.68 0.09 8.61
N TYR A 497 -12.65 -0.65 9.13
CA TYR A 497 -13.78 -0.07 9.88
C TYR A 497 -13.28 0.65 11.13
N ALA A 498 -13.87 1.81 11.43
CA ALA A 498 -13.47 2.63 12.57
C ALA A 498 -13.92 1.98 13.88
N LEU A 499 -13.01 1.93 14.86
CA LEU A 499 -13.32 1.40 16.19
C LEU A 499 -14.33 2.33 16.89
N ALA A 500 -15.49 1.79 17.24
CA ALA A 500 -16.51 2.50 18.01
C ALA A 500 -15.96 2.86 19.39
N THR A 501 -16.33 4.02 19.90
CA THR A 501 -15.91 4.44 21.24
C THR A 501 -16.60 3.59 22.31
N GLY A 502 -15.95 3.34 23.44
CA GLY A 502 -16.51 2.56 24.55
C GLY A 502 -16.04 3.09 25.91
N PRO A 503 -16.64 2.64 27.02
CA PRO A 503 -16.19 2.99 28.37
C PRO A 503 -14.74 2.51 28.59
N SER A 504 -13.90 3.31 29.24
CA SER A 504 -12.51 2.94 29.47
C SER A 504 -12.38 1.86 30.56
N GLY A 505 -11.55 0.86 30.30
CA GLY A 505 -11.33 -0.27 31.21
C GLY A 505 -10.23 0.02 32.22
N GLY A 506 -10.57 0.36 33.46
CA GLY A 506 -9.62 0.44 34.60
C GLY A 506 -8.55 1.52 34.50
N LYS A 507 -7.91 1.84 35.62
CA LYS A 507 -6.81 2.81 35.68
C LYS A 507 -5.49 2.12 35.32
N ILE A 508 -4.72 2.69 34.38
CA ILE A 508 -3.36 2.23 34.05
C ILE A 508 -2.36 2.76 35.09
N ILE A 509 -1.50 1.87 35.59
CA ILE A 509 -0.43 2.19 36.54
C ILE A 509 0.89 1.83 35.88
N LEU A 510 1.77 2.83 35.70
CA LEU A 510 3.12 2.58 35.20
C LEU A 510 4.00 1.89 36.25
N ASP A 511 4.03 0.56 36.26
CA ASP A 511 4.85 -0.25 37.16
C ASP A 511 5.59 -1.42 36.45
N GLY A 512 5.38 -1.55 35.13
CA GLY A 512 5.91 -2.62 34.29
C GLY A 512 5.12 -3.93 34.41
N ASP A 513 4.07 -4.03 35.20
CA ASP A 513 3.20 -5.21 35.26
C ASP A 513 2.16 -5.16 34.12
N ASP A 514 1.79 -6.29 33.53
CA ASP A 514 0.78 -6.33 32.45
C ASP A 514 -0.64 -6.60 32.96
N SER A 515 -0.85 -6.67 34.28
CA SER A 515 -2.11 -7.08 34.90
C SER A 515 -3.22 -6.02 34.88
N ASP A 516 -2.89 -4.74 34.92
CA ASP A 516 -3.84 -3.63 34.75
C ASP A 516 -4.37 -3.52 33.31
N TRP A 517 -3.59 -4.01 32.33
CA TRP A 517 -3.99 -4.07 30.93
C TRP A 517 -5.02 -5.16 30.59
N VAL A 518 -5.39 -6.05 31.52
CA VAL A 518 -6.26 -7.22 31.25
C VAL A 518 -7.61 -6.82 30.63
N ASN A 519 -8.13 -5.64 30.97
CA ASN A 519 -9.44 -5.15 30.50
C ASN A 519 -9.34 -4.16 29.31
N ILE A 520 -8.15 -3.95 28.75
CA ILE A 520 -7.93 -3.10 27.58
C ILE A 520 -8.06 -3.94 26.30
N ASP A 521 -9.09 -3.65 25.50
CA ASP A 521 -9.51 -4.43 24.33
C ASP A 521 -8.87 -3.95 22.99
N THR A 522 -7.91 -3.03 23.05
CA THR A 522 -7.14 -2.50 21.90
C THR A 522 -5.84 -3.27 21.66
N ALA A 523 -5.85 -4.58 21.86
CA ALA A 523 -4.64 -5.39 21.77
C ALA A 523 -4.32 -5.79 20.32
N ILE A 524 -3.06 -5.59 19.89
CA ILE A 524 -2.53 -6.29 18.71
C ILE A 524 -1.56 -7.37 19.16
N LYS A 525 -1.86 -8.61 18.76
CA LYS A 525 -0.95 -9.76 18.91
C LYS A 525 0.05 -9.76 17.75
N GLY A 526 1.32 -9.96 18.05
CA GLY A 526 2.31 -10.27 17.03
C GLY A 526 2.00 -11.63 16.40
N LYS A 527 1.40 -11.65 15.22
CA LYS A 527 1.52 -12.78 14.30
C LYS A 527 2.77 -12.49 13.48
N GLY A 528 3.91 -13.07 13.87
CA GLY A 528 5.11 -12.97 13.05
C GLY A 528 4.81 -13.40 11.61
N ASP A 529 5.32 -12.66 10.63
CA ASP A 529 5.36 -13.15 9.25
C ASP A 529 6.10 -14.49 9.31
N ASN A 530 5.42 -15.58 8.99
CA ASN A 530 6.06 -16.89 8.89
C ASN A 530 6.91 -16.88 7.61
N ILE A 531 8.02 -16.15 7.64
CA ILE A 531 8.99 -16.18 6.57
C ILE A 531 9.67 -17.54 6.64
N THR A 532 9.52 -18.30 5.57
CA THR A 532 10.15 -19.60 5.39
C THR A 532 11.30 -19.45 4.41
N VAL A 533 12.51 -19.80 4.84
CA VAL A 533 13.66 -19.90 3.95
C VAL A 533 13.84 -21.36 3.58
N ARG A 534 13.81 -21.67 2.28
CA ARG A 534 14.09 -22.99 1.72
C ARG A 534 15.34 -22.94 0.86
N ALA A 535 16.11 -24.03 0.85
CA ALA A 535 17.24 -24.16 -0.07
C ALA A 535 17.43 -25.60 -0.55
N THR A 536 17.81 -25.71 -1.82
CA THR A 536 18.13 -26.99 -2.47
C THR A 536 19.16 -26.78 -3.57
N GLN A 537 19.61 -27.87 -4.19
CA GLN A 537 20.59 -27.83 -5.26
C GLN A 537 20.46 -29.04 -6.20
N ASP A 538 20.86 -28.83 -7.46
CA ASP A 538 21.19 -29.90 -8.40
C ASP A 538 22.68 -29.82 -8.80
N ASN A 539 23.11 -30.64 -9.76
CA ASN A 539 24.51 -30.63 -10.20
C ASN A 539 24.94 -29.35 -10.93
N GLU A 540 23.99 -28.56 -11.42
CA GLU A 540 24.19 -27.33 -12.18
C GLU A 540 23.97 -26.09 -11.32
N LYS A 541 22.91 -26.05 -10.51
CA LYS A 541 22.42 -24.85 -9.81
C LYS A 541 22.20 -25.07 -8.31
N VAL A 542 22.26 -23.97 -7.58
CA VAL A 542 21.75 -23.79 -6.22
C VAL A 542 20.49 -22.94 -6.30
N TYR A 543 19.46 -23.29 -5.52
CA TYR A 543 18.19 -22.57 -5.44
C TYR A 543 17.94 -22.17 -3.99
N LEU A 544 17.59 -20.90 -3.78
CA LEU A 544 17.27 -20.31 -2.49
C LEU A 544 15.92 -19.62 -2.62
N LEU A 545 14.96 -19.96 -1.77
CA LEU A 545 13.63 -19.36 -1.75
C LEU A 545 13.36 -18.77 -0.37
N VAL A 546 12.82 -17.56 -0.36
CA VAL A 546 12.17 -16.98 0.82
C VAL A 546 10.70 -16.80 0.49
N GLU A 547 9.81 -17.34 1.33
CA GLU A 547 8.35 -17.23 1.19
C GLU A 547 7.77 -16.57 2.43
N GLY A 548 6.73 -15.77 2.27
CA GLY A 548 6.00 -15.20 3.39
C GLY A 548 5.21 -13.98 2.96
N ASP A 549 4.53 -13.36 3.91
CA ASP A 549 3.87 -12.07 3.65
C ASP A 549 4.94 -10.96 3.57
N ASN A 550 4.76 -10.02 2.63
CA ASN A 550 5.57 -8.81 2.50
C ASN A 550 7.06 -9.05 2.17
N ILE A 551 7.38 -10.04 1.34
CA ILE A 551 8.74 -10.21 0.80
C ILE A 551 9.10 -9.00 -0.08
N ASN A 552 10.34 -8.50 0.01
CA ASN A 552 10.82 -7.37 -0.78
C ASN A 552 12.22 -7.64 -1.37
N THR A 553 12.91 -6.62 -1.91
CA THR A 553 14.24 -6.78 -2.54
C THR A 553 15.41 -6.88 -1.55
N GLN A 554 15.18 -6.66 -0.26
CA GLN A 554 16.23 -6.57 0.76
C GLN A 554 16.52 -7.95 1.36
N ASN A 555 17.09 -8.85 0.57
CA ASN A 555 17.44 -10.21 0.99
C ASN A 555 18.95 -10.40 0.94
N THR A 556 19.51 -10.95 2.02
CA THR A 556 20.91 -11.35 2.09
C THR A 556 21.00 -12.82 2.48
N PHE A 557 21.67 -13.64 1.67
CA PHE A 557 22.00 -15.01 2.04
C PHE A 557 23.50 -15.13 2.28
N PHE A 558 23.88 -15.87 3.30
CA PHE A 558 25.26 -16.30 3.53
C PHE A 558 25.34 -17.80 3.33
N LEU A 559 26.40 -18.27 2.69
CA LEU A 559 26.62 -19.67 2.38
C LEU A 559 28.04 -20.06 2.80
N ASP A 560 28.15 -21.12 3.58
CA ASP A 560 29.41 -21.83 3.86
C ASP A 560 29.46 -23.02 2.89
N THR A 561 30.04 -22.77 1.71
CA THR A 561 29.93 -23.65 0.53
C THR A 561 30.78 -24.91 0.62
N ASP A 562 31.75 -24.94 1.54
CA ASP A 562 32.66 -26.06 1.77
C ASP A 562 32.49 -26.75 3.13
N ASP A 563 31.48 -26.33 3.91
CA ASP A 563 31.14 -26.83 5.26
C ASP A 563 32.35 -26.77 6.21
N LYS A 564 33.14 -25.71 6.10
CA LYS A 564 34.30 -25.47 6.96
C LYS A 564 34.27 -24.05 7.49
N SER A 565 33.81 -23.94 8.74
CA SER A 565 33.78 -22.68 9.50
C SER A 565 35.09 -21.89 9.63
N LYS A 566 36.24 -22.44 9.22
CA LYS A 566 37.56 -21.78 9.27
C LYS A 566 37.97 -21.14 7.94
N THR A 567 37.25 -21.39 6.85
CA THR A 567 37.61 -20.97 5.49
C THR A 567 36.76 -19.82 4.96
N GLY A 568 35.89 -19.23 5.76
CA GLY A 568 35.11 -18.04 5.38
C GLY A 568 35.15 -16.91 6.41
N ASP A 569 34.21 -15.99 6.28
CA ASP A 569 34.10 -14.80 7.11
C ASP A 569 33.67 -15.15 8.55
N SER A 570 34.56 -14.95 9.52
CA SER A 570 34.29 -15.24 10.93
C SER A 570 33.53 -14.13 11.66
N SER A 571 33.16 -13.04 10.99
CA SER A 571 32.49 -11.89 11.61
C SER A 571 30.96 -12.03 11.72
N THR A 572 30.38 -13.11 11.19
CA THR A 572 28.92 -13.30 11.20
C THR A 572 28.37 -13.67 12.59
N ALA A 573 27.07 -13.43 12.76
CA ALA A 573 26.37 -13.66 14.03
C ALA A 573 26.13 -15.16 14.36
N TRP A 574 26.41 -16.08 13.43
CA TRP A 574 26.20 -17.52 13.60
C TRP A 574 27.49 -18.24 14.00
N LYS A 575 27.49 -18.87 15.18
CA LYS A 575 28.67 -19.57 15.71
C LYS A 575 29.00 -20.79 14.86
N SER A 576 30.29 -21.01 14.56
CA SER A 576 30.77 -22.15 13.76
C SER A 576 30.25 -22.18 12.33
N PHE A 577 29.93 -21.00 11.78
CA PHE A 577 29.54 -20.80 10.40
C PHE A 577 30.55 -19.84 9.76
N GLY A 578 31.25 -20.30 8.72
CA GLY A 578 32.29 -19.53 8.04
C GLY A 578 31.89 -19.29 6.59
N PRO A 579 30.94 -18.38 6.32
CA PRO A 579 30.44 -18.19 4.97
C PRO A 579 31.54 -17.68 4.04
N ASP A 580 31.64 -18.32 2.90
CA ASP A 580 32.59 -18.01 1.83
C ASP A 580 31.89 -17.55 0.54
N ALA A 581 30.56 -17.59 0.51
CA ALA A 581 29.71 -16.95 -0.48
C ALA A 581 28.57 -16.15 0.17
N MET A 582 28.16 -15.07 -0.48
CA MET A 582 27.06 -14.21 -0.04
C MET A 582 26.24 -13.76 -1.25
N ILE A 583 24.91 -13.83 -1.15
CA ILE A 583 24.00 -13.15 -2.07
C ILE A 583 23.51 -11.88 -1.38
N LYS A 584 23.71 -10.72 -1.99
CA LYS A 584 23.19 -9.42 -1.51
C LYS A 584 22.87 -8.54 -2.71
N TYR A 585 21.75 -7.82 -2.68
CA TYR A 585 21.32 -6.93 -3.76
C TYR A 585 21.29 -7.64 -5.14
N ASN A 586 20.80 -8.89 -5.18
CA ASN A 586 20.74 -9.73 -6.39
C ASN A 586 22.12 -10.02 -7.01
N GLN A 587 23.20 -9.85 -6.24
CA GLN A 587 24.58 -10.12 -6.64
C GLN A 587 25.21 -11.19 -5.76
N LEU A 588 26.05 -12.04 -6.37
CA LEU A 588 26.91 -13.00 -5.69
C LEU A 588 28.26 -12.37 -5.36
N TYR A 589 28.70 -12.56 -4.13
CA TYR A 589 30.02 -12.22 -3.63
C TYR A 589 30.72 -13.47 -3.09
N LEU A 590 32.04 -13.57 -3.30
CA LEU A 590 32.87 -14.59 -2.65
C LEU A 590 33.84 -13.94 -1.68
N TYR A 591 34.09 -14.61 -0.55
CA TYR A 591 35.02 -14.11 0.45
C TYR A 591 36.48 -14.42 0.08
N ASP A 592 37.33 -13.39 0.05
CA ASP A 592 38.78 -13.54 -0.10
C ASP A 592 39.43 -13.54 1.28
N ASN A 593 39.79 -14.73 1.78
CA ASN A 593 40.46 -14.91 3.07
C ASN A 593 41.80 -14.17 3.19
N LYS A 594 42.53 -13.95 2.09
CA LYS A 594 43.82 -13.27 2.13
C LYS A 594 43.65 -11.77 2.28
N MET A 595 42.61 -11.22 1.65
CA MET A 595 42.32 -9.79 1.69
C MET A 595 41.31 -9.42 2.77
N MET A 596 40.66 -10.40 3.41
CA MET A 596 39.58 -10.23 4.39
C MET A 596 38.46 -9.33 3.85
N LYS A 597 37.98 -9.61 2.63
CA LYS A 597 36.91 -8.85 1.99
C LYS A 597 36.05 -9.68 1.05
N TRP A 598 34.82 -9.24 0.85
CA TRP A 598 33.89 -9.76 -0.14
C TRP A 598 34.22 -9.24 -1.55
N ILE A 599 34.26 -10.14 -2.52
CA ILE A 599 34.56 -9.87 -3.93
C ILE A 599 33.33 -10.15 -4.78
N LEU A 600 32.81 -9.12 -5.45
CA LEU A 600 31.70 -9.25 -6.40
C LEU A 600 32.06 -10.23 -7.52
N LYS A 601 31.18 -11.20 -7.78
CA LYS A 601 31.26 -12.13 -8.92
C LYS A 601 30.25 -11.84 -10.01
N GLY A 602 29.15 -11.18 -9.67
CA GLY A 602 28.14 -10.75 -10.63
C GLY A 602 26.73 -11.14 -10.20
N PRO A 603 25.74 -10.92 -11.08
CA PRO A 603 24.33 -11.13 -10.76
C PRO A 603 23.99 -12.61 -10.61
N VAL A 604 22.90 -12.87 -9.89
CA VAL A 604 22.25 -14.19 -9.83
C VAL A 604 20.87 -14.13 -10.48
N GLY A 605 20.32 -15.29 -10.84
CA GLY A 605 18.92 -15.40 -11.24
C GLY A 605 18.04 -14.97 -10.07
N THR A 606 17.08 -14.10 -10.33
CA THR A 606 16.26 -13.50 -9.28
C THR A 606 14.84 -13.30 -9.76
N GLU A 607 13.88 -13.70 -8.95
CA GLU A 607 12.47 -13.39 -9.12
C GLU A 607 11.86 -13.02 -7.76
N ILE A 608 11.23 -11.86 -7.69
CA ILE A 608 10.74 -11.29 -6.43
C ILE A 608 9.32 -10.77 -6.63
N THR A 609 8.41 -11.23 -5.78
CA THR A 609 7.04 -10.73 -5.59
C THR A 609 6.84 -10.38 -4.12
N SER A 610 5.68 -9.85 -3.76
CA SER A 610 5.31 -9.62 -2.36
C SER A 610 5.16 -10.92 -1.55
N GLU A 611 5.05 -12.07 -2.22
CA GLU A 611 4.80 -13.38 -1.60
C GLU A 611 6.08 -14.23 -1.50
N TYR A 612 7.04 -14.03 -2.40
CA TYR A 612 8.30 -14.78 -2.38
C TYR A 612 9.45 -14.06 -3.08
N ALA A 613 10.68 -14.45 -2.72
CA ALA A 613 11.91 -14.10 -3.41
C ALA A 613 12.73 -15.36 -3.69
N LEU A 614 12.87 -15.67 -4.97
CA LEU A 614 13.63 -16.80 -5.50
C LEU A 614 14.98 -16.32 -6.04
N TYR A 615 16.04 -16.97 -5.61
CA TYR A 615 17.40 -16.78 -6.10
C TYR A 615 17.97 -18.10 -6.60
N TYR A 616 18.64 -18.06 -7.75
CA TYR A 616 19.34 -19.24 -8.27
C TYR A 616 20.61 -18.86 -9.01
N PHE A 617 21.63 -19.70 -8.91
CA PHE A 617 22.94 -19.46 -9.50
C PHE A 617 23.66 -20.80 -9.74
N TYR A 618 24.68 -20.79 -10.59
CA TYR A 618 25.38 -22.00 -10.98
C TYR A 618 26.44 -22.41 -9.95
N GLN A 619 26.65 -23.72 -9.81
CA GLN A 619 27.64 -24.31 -8.90
C GLN A 619 29.05 -23.79 -9.15
N ASP A 620 29.41 -23.52 -10.41
CA ASP A 620 30.73 -23.04 -10.81
C ASP A 620 30.99 -21.58 -10.39
N GLN A 621 29.96 -20.76 -10.26
CA GLN A 621 30.06 -19.37 -9.75
C GLN A 621 30.58 -19.33 -8.30
N ILE A 622 30.36 -20.41 -7.54
CA ILE A 622 30.92 -20.61 -6.19
C ILE A 622 32.06 -21.64 -6.17
N GLY A 623 32.67 -21.92 -7.33
CA GLY A 623 33.86 -22.78 -7.45
C GLY A 623 33.59 -24.28 -7.36
N ARG A 624 32.33 -24.73 -7.43
CA ARG A 624 31.94 -26.15 -7.37
C ARG A 624 31.63 -26.68 -8.77
N LYS A 625 32.04 -27.93 -9.06
CA LYS A 625 31.75 -28.58 -10.36
C LYS A 625 30.43 -29.37 -10.38
N LYS A 626 29.84 -29.59 -9.20
CA LYS A 626 28.61 -30.36 -8.96
C LYS A 626 28.11 -30.10 -7.55
N ALA A 627 26.90 -30.53 -7.25
CA ALA A 627 26.31 -30.48 -5.92
C ALA A 627 27.20 -31.10 -4.84
N ALA A 628 27.30 -30.40 -3.71
CA ALA A 628 27.97 -30.84 -2.48
C ALA A 628 27.28 -30.21 -1.26
N PRO A 629 27.31 -30.85 -0.07
CA PRO A 629 26.70 -30.28 1.12
C PRO A 629 27.22 -28.88 1.45
N PHE A 630 26.36 -28.01 1.97
CA PHE A 630 26.71 -26.66 2.42
C PHE A 630 25.75 -26.17 3.50
N ASN A 631 26.15 -25.14 4.25
CA ASN A 631 25.26 -24.47 5.22
C ASN A 631 24.82 -23.11 4.71
N ILE A 632 23.64 -22.67 5.11
CA ILE A 632 23.12 -21.35 4.79
C ILE A 632 22.55 -20.60 6.00
N SER A 633 22.61 -19.28 5.91
CA SER A 633 21.78 -18.40 6.71
C SER A 633 21.23 -17.25 5.85
N TYR A 634 20.25 -16.55 6.37
CA TYR A 634 19.51 -15.50 5.70
C TYR A 634 19.28 -14.31 6.63
N ILE A 635 19.35 -13.12 6.04
CA ILE A 635 18.94 -11.84 6.63
C ILE A 635 17.97 -11.17 5.65
N GLY A 636 16.71 -11.05 6.03
CA GLY A 636 15.69 -10.30 5.27
C GLY A 636 15.42 -8.94 5.89
N LYS A 637 15.29 -7.87 5.10
CA LYS A 637 15.03 -6.49 5.54
C LYS A 637 15.95 -6.00 6.67
N GLU A 638 17.17 -6.53 6.74
CA GLU A 638 18.10 -6.28 7.86
C GLU A 638 17.51 -6.67 9.24
N ALA A 639 16.51 -7.55 9.25
CA ALA A 639 15.62 -7.82 10.38
C ALA A 639 15.45 -9.32 10.67
N TYR A 640 15.14 -10.09 9.64
CA TYR A 640 14.80 -11.50 9.76
C TYR A 640 16.07 -12.35 9.71
N HIS A 641 16.60 -12.72 10.88
CA HIS A 641 17.75 -13.62 10.97
C HIS A 641 17.27 -15.08 10.99
N LEU A 642 17.60 -15.82 9.93
CA LEU A 642 17.19 -17.21 9.76
C LEU A 642 18.40 -18.11 9.48
N PRO A 643 18.69 -19.11 10.34
CA PRO A 643 18.12 -19.34 11.67
C PRO A 643 18.41 -18.19 12.65
N ALA A 644 17.80 -18.17 13.83
CA ALA A 644 18.00 -17.08 14.78
C ALA A 644 19.47 -16.93 15.17
N ILE A 645 19.89 -15.72 15.58
CA ILE A 645 21.28 -15.45 15.96
C ILE A 645 21.73 -16.42 17.06
N GLY A 646 22.89 -17.06 16.85
CA GLY A 646 23.45 -18.06 17.76
C GLY A 646 22.97 -19.49 17.53
N GLU A 647 21.95 -19.70 16.70
CA GLU A 647 21.54 -21.03 16.24
C GLU A 647 22.49 -21.57 15.16
N LYS A 648 22.37 -22.87 14.85
CA LYS A 648 23.15 -23.49 13.78
C LYS A 648 22.55 -23.12 12.43
N ALA A 649 23.41 -22.73 11.49
CA ALA A 649 23.04 -22.52 10.10
C ALA A 649 22.34 -23.76 9.51
N LEU A 650 21.46 -23.51 8.53
CA LEU A 650 20.64 -24.53 7.91
C LEU A 650 21.48 -25.40 6.97
N PHE A 651 21.48 -26.72 7.18
CA PHE A 651 22.35 -27.65 6.45
C PHE A 651 21.63 -28.27 5.24
N VAL A 652 22.22 -28.10 4.04
CA VAL A 652 21.69 -28.60 2.76
C VAL A 652 22.53 -29.79 2.30
N THR A 653 21.94 -30.99 2.24
CA THR A 653 22.66 -32.25 1.92
C THR A 653 22.21 -32.94 0.65
N GLU A 654 20.91 -33.06 0.43
CA GLU A 654 20.34 -33.84 -0.66
C GLU A 654 20.36 -33.05 -1.96
N LYS A 655 20.76 -33.71 -3.04
CA LYS A 655 20.67 -33.17 -4.41
C LYS A 655 19.34 -33.58 -5.02
N LEU A 656 18.74 -32.68 -5.77
CA LEU A 656 17.65 -32.96 -6.67
C LEU A 656 18.00 -34.10 -7.66
N GLN A 657 17.09 -35.05 -7.84
CA GLN A 657 17.21 -36.09 -8.87
C GLN A 657 16.44 -35.67 -10.11
N ASN A 658 17.16 -35.20 -11.13
CA ASN A 658 16.55 -34.89 -12.43
C ASN A 658 16.52 -36.15 -13.31
N ASN A 659 15.34 -36.51 -13.81
CA ASN A 659 15.16 -37.58 -14.80
C ASN A 659 15.53 -37.07 -16.20
N GLU A 660 16.82 -36.86 -16.46
CA GLU A 660 17.26 -36.22 -17.72
C GLU A 660 17.42 -37.20 -18.89
N LYS A 661 17.03 -36.77 -20.09
CA LYS A 661 17.41 -37.44 -21.34
C LYS A 661 18.90 -37.27 -21.58
N GLN A 662 19.63 -38.38 -21.80
CA GLN A 662 21.10 -38.42 -21.92
C GLN A 662 21.74 -37.61 -23.06
N ASN A 663 20.97 -36.89 -23.91
CA ASN A 663 21.47 -36.19 -25.10
C ASN A 663 21.06 -34.70 -25.21
N ARG A 664 20.46 -34.12 -24.16
CA ARG A 664 20.02 -32.72 -24.16
C ARG A 664 21.17 -31.76 -23.84
N PHE A 665 21.38 -30.73 -24.66
CA PHE A 665 22.30 -29.63 -24.33
C PHE A 665 21.52 -28.53 -23.59
N LYS A 666 22.11 -28.01 -22.51
CA LYS A 666 21.53 -26.93 -21.70
C LYS A 666 22.49 -25.74 -21.69
N PRO A 667 22.17 -24.68 -22.43
CA PRO A 667 22.96 -23.45 -22.35
C PRO A 667 22.91 -22.85 -20.95
N ILE A 668 24.00 -22.23 -20.52
CA ILE A 668 24.05 -21.50 -19.23
C ILE A 668 23.29 -20.19 -19.41
N GLU A 669 22.27 -19.97 -18.59
CA GLU A 669 21.56 -18.69 -18.51
C GLU A 669 22.46 -17.55 -18.01
N ARG A 670 22.36 -16.39 -18.66
CA ARG A 670 23.08 -15.18 -18.29
C ARG A 670 22.15 -14.24 -17.50
N PHE A 671 22.60 -13.77 -16.33
CA PHE A 671 21.77 -12.93 -15.43
C PHE A 671 22.00 -11.42 -15.57
N ASN A 672 23.02 -10.99 -16.31
CA ASN A 672 23.32 -9.57 -16.50
C ASN A 672 22.17 -8.82 -17.20
N VAL A 673 22.14 -7.51 -16.95
CA VAL A 673 21.36 -6.57 -17.75
C VAL A 673 21.80 -6.65 -19.21
N LEU A 674 20.84 -6.81 -20.12
CA LEU A 674 21.06 -6.88 -21.56
C LEU A 674 20.51 -5.62 -22.21
N ASN A 675 21.36 -4.90 -22.94
CA ASN A 675 20.92 -3.75 -23.73
C ASN A 675 20.39 -4.22 -25.09
N ASN A 676 19.13 -4.63 -25.12
CA ASN A 676 18.44 -5.15 -26.31
C ASN A 676 17.59 -4.05 -26.98
N PRO A 677 17.36 -4.12 -28.30
CA PRO A 677 16.62 -3.09 -29.03
C PRO A 677 15.14 -3.04 -28.64
N TYR A 678 14.51 -1.87 -28.77
CA TYR A 678 13.06 -1.67 -28.58
C TYR A 678 12.50 -1.96 -27.18
N MET A 679 13.34 -2.00 -26.14
CA MET A 679 12.94 -2.23 -24.76
C MET A 679 13.79 -1.45 -23.76
N GLY A 680 13.39 -1.43 -22.49
CA GLY A 680 14.20 -0.92 -21.38
C GLY A 680 14.13 0.60 -21.21
N TRP A 681 15.24 1.23 -20.82
CA TRP A 681 15.25 2.66 -20.54
C TRP A 681 15.22 3.52 -21.80
N VAL A 682 14.40 4.58 -21.77
CA VAL A 682 14.35 5.62 -22.81
C VAL A 682 14.84 6.93 -22.19
N GLY A 683 15.83 7.57 -22.81
CA GLY A 683 16.30 8.90 -22.39
C GLY A 683 15.96 9.98 -23.40
N TRP A 684 16.01 11.24 -23.00
CA TRP A 684 15.90 12.36 -23.94
C TRP A 684 16.97 12.28 -25.05
N ALA A 685 16.58 12.39 -26.32
CA ALA A 685 17.49 12.33 -27.47
C ALA A 685 18.43 13.54 -27.56
N ILE A 686 18.14 14.63 -26.82
CA ILE A 686 19.02 15.79 -26.66
C ILE A 686 20.15 15.57 -25.63
N TYR A 687 20.11 14.46 -24.90
CA TYR A 687 21.12 14.16 -23.89
C TYR A 687 22.50 13.95 -24.53
N ASN A 688 23.50 14.70 -24.04
CA ASN A 688 24.84 14.76 -24.62
C ASN A 688 25.96 14.34 -23.64
N ARG A 689 25.60 13.76 -22.49
CA ARG A 689 26.55 13.22 -21.51
C ARG A 689 26.59 11.69 -21.62
N PRO A 690 27.63 11.01 -21.08
CA PRO A 690 27.63 9.56 -20.96
C PRO A 690 26.44 9.09 -20.10
N ALA A 691 25.68 8.12 -20.59
CA ALA A 691 24.61 7.50 -19.83
C ALA A 691 25.19 6.70 -18.65
N GLY A 692 24.54 6.77 -17.49
CA GLY A 692 24.86 5.95 -16.33
C GLY A 692 24.21 4.56 -16.38
N GLN A 693 23.14 4.40 -17.17
CA GLN A 693 22.43 3.13 -17.37
C GLN A 693 22.42 2.73 -18.86
N PRO A 694 22.37 1.43 -19.17
CA PRO A 694 22.25 0.95 -20.55
C PRO A 694 20.89 1.35 -21.15
N HIS A 695 20.89 1.70 -22.43
CA HIS A 695 19.69 2.04 -23.20
C HIS A 695 19.90 1.76 -24.69
N SER A 696 18.81 1.45 -25.38
CA SER A 696 18.76 1.26 -26.84
C SER A 696 17.71 2.15 -27.51
N LEU A 697 17.03 2.97 -26.69
CA LEU A 697 15.97 3.89 -27.11
C LEU A 697 16.22 5.29 -26.56
N VAL A 698 15.87 6.29 -27.36
CA VAL A 698 15.81 7.69 -26.97
C VAL A 698 14.53 8.36 -27.45
N TYR A 699 14.21 9.49 -26.84
CA TYR A 699 12.95 10.19 -27.00
C TYR A 699 13.13 11.53 -27.71
N ALA A 700 12.42 11.76 -28.81
CA ALA A 700 12.40 13.02 -29.53
C ALA A 700 11.00 13.64 -29.51
N ASN A 701 10.84 14.77 -28.82
CA ASN A 701 9.59 15.53 -28.72
C ASN A 701 9.64 16.72 -29.68
N ILE A 702 9.02 16.60 -30.86
CA ILE A 702 9.09 17.60 -31.93
C ILE A 702 7.87 18.51 -31.87
N THR A 703 8.09 19.81 -31.69
CA THR A 703 7.02 20.82 -31.80
C THR A 703 6.71 21.12 -33.27
N TRP A 704 5.47 21.48 -33.58
CA TRP A 704 5.11 21.88 -34.95
C TRP A 704 5.85 23.16 -35.35
N ARG A 705 5.97 24.12 -34.44
CA ARG A 705 6.70 25.37 -34.67
C ARG A 705 8.13 25.15 -35.17
N ASP A 706 8.88 24.27 -34.52
CA ASP A 706 10.28 24.03 -34.88
C ASP A 706 10.40 23.25 -36.20
N LEU A 707 9.43 22.36 -36.43
CA LEU A 707 9.39 21.55 -37.64
C LEU A 707 9.01 22.36 -38.88
N GLU A 708 8.03 23.26 -38.78
CA GLU A 708 7.46 23.99 -39.93
C GLU A 708 7.35 25.50 -39.63
N PRO A 709 8.48 26.21 -39.54
CA PRO A 709 8.49 27.64 -39.22
C PRO A 709 7.78 28.51 -40.27
N GLU A 710 7.75 28.06 -41.54
CA GLU A 710 7.00 28.66 -42.64
C GLU A 710 6.11 27.60 -43.31
N LYS A 711 4.88 27.95 -43.68
CA LYS A 711 3.91 27.02 -44.26
C LYS A 711 4.47 26.28 -45.48
N GLY A 712 4.51 24.95 -45.41
CA GLY A 712 5.05 24.06 -46.44
C GLY A 712 6.58 23.94 -46.47
N SER A 713 7.31 24.63 -45.58
CA SER A 713 8.77 24.63 -45.51
C SER A 713 9.24 23.96 -44.22
N PHE A 714 9.59 22.67 -44.31
CA PHE A 714 9.96 21.84 -43.18
C PHE A 714 11.46 21.90 -42.87
N ASN A 715 11.83 22.11 -41.62
CA ASN A 715 13.20 22.26 -41.14
C ASN A 715 13.80 20.94 -40.62
N TRP A 716 13.78 19.91 -41.46
CA TRP A 716 14.24 18.55 -41.10
C TRP A 716 15.66 18.53 -40.55
N ASP A 717 16.59 19.26 -41.18
CA ASP A 717 18.01 19.28 -40.80
C ASP A 717 18.21 19.83 -39.38
N ALA A 718 17.45 20.86 -38.98
CA ALA A 718 17.54 21.41 -37.63
C ALA A 718 16.99 20.44 -36.59
N ILE A 719 15.84 19.82 -36.86
CA ILE A 719 15.21 18.81 -35.99
C ILE A 719 16.14 17.61 -35.79
N GLU A 720 16.59 16.99 -36.88
CA GLU A 720 17.44 15.80 -36.82
C GLU A 720 18.78 16.08 -36.16
N LYS A 721 19.32 17.29 -36.32
CA LYS A 721 20.52 17.74 -35.62
C LYS A 721 20.29 17.99 -34.13
N HIS A 722 19.18 18.63 -33.76
CA HIS A 722 18.83 18.94 -32.37
C HIS A 722 18.68 17.65 -31.55
N PHE A 723 17.93 16.68 -32.08
CA PHE A 723 17.73 15.37 -31.46
C PHE A 723 18.82 14.34 -31.80
N GLN A 724 19.91 14.76 -32.45
CA GLN A 724 21.11 13.95 -32.68
C GLN A 724 20.87 12.63 -33.44
N PHE A 725 19.99 12.61 -34.44
CA PHE A 725 19.62 11.37 -35.17
C PHE A 725 20.82 10.58 -35.71
N ASP A 726 21.80 11.28 -36.28
CA ASP A 726 23.02 10.67 -36.82
C ASP A 726 23.90 10.00 -35.76
N LYS A 727 23.90 10.55 -34.54
CA LYS A 727 24.63 9.96 -33.42
C LYS A 727 23.96 8.66 -32.99
N TRP A 728 22.65 8.71 -32.76
CA TRP A 728 21.88 7.54 -32.30
C TRP A 728 21.93 6.41 -33.33
N ALA A 729 21.82 6.73 -34.62
CA ALA A 729 22.00 5.74 -35.68
C ALA A 729 23.39 5.06 -35.65
N LYS A 730 24.48 5.81 -35.41
CA LYS A 730 25.84 5.25 -35.30
C LYS A 730 26.03 4.40 -34.04
N GLU A 731 25.31 4.72 -32.97
CA GLU A 731 25.34 4.00 -31.70
C GLU A 731 24.38 2.80 -31.68
N GLY A 732 23.58 2.61 -32.74
CA GLY A 732 22.56 1.54 -32.80
C GLY A 732 21.35 1.79 -31.90
N VAL A 733 21.14 3.04 -31.48
CA VAL A 733 20.04 3.50 -30.63
C VAL A 733 18.90 4.00 -31.52
N LYS A 734 17.66 3.56 -31.24
CA LYS A 734 16.47 3.93 -32.00
C LYS A 734 15.69 5.05 -31.30
N ILE A 735 14.81 5.73 -32.03
CA ILE A 735 14.10 6.92 -31.55
C ILE A 735 12.60 6.62 -31.40
N ASN A 736 12.05 6.90 -30.23
CA ASN A 736 10.61 7.10 -30.04
C ASN A 736 10.30 8.58 -30.33
N LEU A 737 9.46 8.84 -31.32
CA LEU A 737 9.17 10.19 -31.82
C LEU A 737 7.74 10.60 -31.44
N ARG A 738 7.61 11.72 -30.72
CA ARG A 738 6.32 12.39 -30.45
C ARG A 738 6.28 13.71 -31.19
N PHE A 739 5.13 14.02 -31.80
CA PHE A 739 4.84 15.32 -32.40
C PHE A 739 3.82 16.05 -31.54
N VAL A 740 4.11 17.29 -31.16
CA VAL A 740 3.36 18.04 -30.12
C VAL A 740 2.95 19.42 -30.63
N MET A 741 1.74 19.84 -30.25
CA MET A 741 1.18 21.16 -30.57
C MET A 741 1.01 22.07 -29.35
N ASP A 742 1.28 21.54 -28.15
CA ASP A 742 1.17 22.18 -26.84
C ASP A 742 2.12 21.45 -25.86
N ASP A 743 3.32 22.02 -25.63
CA ASP A 743 4.37 21.52 -24.72
C ASP A 743 4.62 22.56 -23.62
N PRO A 744 3.78 22.60 -22.56
CA PRO A 744 3.80 23.66 -21.57
C PRO A 744 5.18 23.91 -20.94
N GLY A 745 5.58 25.19 -20.90
CA GLY A 745 6.85 25.64 -20.33
C GLY A 745 6.67 26.58 -19.14
N ASN A 746 7.76 27.23 -18.75
CA ASN A 746 7.75 28.29 -17.73
C ASN A 746 7.54 29.71 -18.30
N ASP A 747 7.65 29.85 -19.63
CA ASP A 747 7.42 31.08 -20.35
C ASP A 747 6.25 30.87 -21.34
N PRO A 748 5.36 31.85 -21.53
CA PRO A 748 4.25 31.72 -22.47
C PRO A 748 4.76 31.80 -23.91
N ASP A 749 4.95 30.65 -24.55
CA ASP A 749 5.17 30.52 -25.99
C ASP A 749 4.12 29.56 -26.60
N MET A 750 4.03 29.51 -27.94
CA MET A 750 3.17 28.54 -28.64
C MET A 750 4.02 27.48 -29.33
N ASP A 751 3.55 26.25 -29.34
CA ASP A 751 4.22 25.15 -30.04
C ASP A 751 3.68 24.91 -31.45
N ILE A 752 2.62 25.64 -31.83
CA ILE A 752 2.21 25.79 -33.22
C ILE A 752 2.99 26.93 -33.93
N PRO A 753 3.22 26.83 -35.26
CA PRO A 753 3.89 27.89 -36.01
C PRO A 753 3.11 29.21 -36.02
N ASN A 754 3.83 30.33 -36.06
CA ASN A 754 3.22 31.67 -36.13
C ASN A 754 2.28 31.84 -37.32
N TRP A 755 2.62 31.28 -38.49
CA TRP A 755 1.76 31.38 -39.67
C TRP A 755 0.41 30.69 -39.44
N LEU A 756 0.40 29.54 -38.77
CA LEU A 756 -0.82 28.78 -38.50
C LEU A 756 -1.70 29.52 -37.51
N TYR A 757 -1.10 30.06 -36.44
CA TYR A 757 -1.82 30.91 -35.49
C TYR A 757 -2.48 32.11 -36.16
N GLN A 758 -1.78 32.79 -37.08
CA GLN A 758 -2.34 33.92 -37.83
C GLN A 758 -3.46 33.49 -38.78
N GLU A 759 -3.34 32.36 -39.47
CA GLU A 759 -4.42 31.83 -40.31
C GLU A 759 -5.66 31.45 -39.48
N LEU A 760 -5.47 30.84 -38.30
CA LEU A 760 -6.55 30.54 -37.37
C LEU A 760 -7.28 31.80 -36.89
N ILE A 761 -6.54 32.87 -36.54
CA ILE A 761 -7.15 34.16 -36.19
C ILE A 761 -7.94 34.73 -37.37
N ASN A 762 -7.41 34.65 -38.58
CA ASN A 762 -8.06 35.20 -39.76
C ASN A 762 -9.35 34.44 -40.13
N ASP A 763 -9.40 33.12 -39.91
CA ASP A 763 -10.55 32.27 -40.23
C ASP A 763 -11.60 32.24 -39.11
N GLU A 764 -11.16 32.16 -37.85
CA GLU A 764 -12.01 31.85 -36.69
C GLU A 764 -12.04 32.95 -35.62
N GLY A 765 -11.21 33.99 -35.75
CA GLY A 765 -11.01 35.04 -34.74
C GLY A 765 -10.02 34.65 -33.63
N GLU A 766 -9.62 35.63 -32.80
CA GLU A 766 -8.66 35.39 -31.70
C GLU A 766 -9.14 34.31 -30.72
N ASP A 767 -10.40 34.39 -30.28
CA ASP A 767 -11.01 33.40 -29.38
C ASP A 767 -11.22 32.03 -30.06
N GLY A 768 -11.34 32.01 -31.40
CA GLY A 768 -11.51 30.80 -32.18
C GLY A 768 -10.19 30.07 -32.47
N ALA A 769 -9.05 30.77 -32.41
CA ALA A 769 -7.76 30.17 -32.67
C ALA A 769 -7.28 29.21 -31.57
N GLY A 770 -7.69 29.45 -30.31
CA GLY A 770 -7.29 28.68 -29.15
C GLY A 770 -7.21 29.55 -27.90
N LYS A 771 -6.53 29.06 -26.86
CA LYS A 771 -6.48 29.71 -25.56
C LYS A 771 -5.07 29.76 -24.99
N TRP A 772 -4.64 30.97 -24.64
CA TRP A 772 -3.43 31.19 -23.86
C TRP A 772 -3.69 30.86 -22.39
N TYR A 773 -2.74 30.20 -21.75
CA TYR A 773 -2.78 29.90 -20.32
C TYR A 773 -1.44 30.24 -19.66
N ASN A 774 -1.52 30.61 -18.38
CA ASN A 774 -0.37 30.94 -17.55
C ASN A 774 -0.67 30.55 -16.12
N THR A 775 -0.21 29.36 -15.74
CA THR A 775 -0.36 28.79 -14.41
C THR A 775 1.04 28.47 -13.84
N PRO A 776 1.18 28.23 -12.53
CA PRO A 776 2.43 27.72 -11.98
C PRO A 776 2.81 26.36 -12.62
N SER A 777 4.10 26.09 -12.71
CA SER A 777 4.62 24.79 -13.22
C SER A 777 4.17 23.58 -12.39
N SER A 778 3.70 23.81 -11.16
CA SER A 778 3.09 22.78 -10.31
C SER A 778 1.64 22.44 -10.70
N VAL A 779 1.05 23.14 -11.68
CA VAL A 779 -0.28 22.88 -12.25
C VAL A 779 -0.12 22.40 -13.68
N VAL A 780 0.13 23.31 -14.62
CA VAL A 780 0.45 22.98 -16.02
C VAL A 780 1.60 23.84 -16.58
N GLY A 781 1.93 24.98 -15.96
CA GLY A 781 2.85 25.96 -16.55
C GLY A 781 2.12 26.93 -17.47
N SER A 782 2.81 27.44 -18.49
CA SER A 782 2.31 28.44 -19.43
C SER A 782 2.51 28.02 -20.88
N GLY A 783 1.59 28.44 -21.76
CA GLY A 783 1.63 28.15 -23.19
C GLY A 783 0.34 28.51 -23.92
N PHE A 784 0.10 27.86 -25.05
CA PHE A 784 -1.08 28.06 -25.89
C PHE A 784 -1.69 26.73 -26.36
N ALA A 785 -2.95 26.50 -25.98
CA ALA A 785 -3.71 25.35 -26.41
C ALA A 785 -4.52 25.72 -27.66
N PRO A 786 -4.23 25.14 -28.84
CA PRO A 786 -4.96 25.46 -30.06
C PRO A 786 -6.40 24.95 -29.98
N ASN A 787 -7.32 25.59 -30.70
CA ASN A 787 -8.69 25.11 -30.79
C ASN A 787 -8.75 23.80 -31.60
N TYR A 788 -8.76 22.66 -30.91
CA TYR A 788 -8.78 21.35 -31.54
C TYR A 788 -10.03 21.08 -32.40
N ASN A 789 -11.12 21.85 -32.23
CA ASN A 789 -12.33 21.76 -33.07
C ASN A 789 -12.21 22.54 -34.39
N SER A 790 -11.13 23.30 -34.58
CA SER A 790 -10.89 24.07 -35.81
C SER A 790 -10.76 23.14 -37.02
N LYS A 791 -11.56 23.41 -38.05
CA LYS A 791 -11.46 22.66 -39.33
C LYS A 791 -10.15 22.96 -40.04
N LEU A 792 -9.66 24.19 -39.93
CA LEU A 792 -8.38 24.60 -40.50
C LEU A 792 -7.24 23.86 -39.81
N LEU A 793 -7.23 23.80 -38.47
CA LEU A 793 -6.22 23.07 -37.71
C LEU A 793 -6.20 21.58 -38.07
N ILE A 794 -7.37 20.93 -38.15
CA ILE A 794 -7.48 19.52 -38.54
C ILE A 794 -6.89 19.30 -39.94
N ALA A 795 -7.24 20.14 -40.91
CA ALA A 795 -6.75 20.00 -42.29
C ALA A 795 -5.22 20.20 -42.39
N GLU A 796 -4.68 21.20 -41.69
CA GLU A 796 -3.23 21.42 -41.64
C GLU A 796 -2.51 20.32 -40.86
N HIS A 797 -3.15 19.76 -39.83
CA HIS A 797 -2.63 18.62 -39.07
C HIS A 797 -2.50 17.39 -39.98
N GLU A 798 -3.49 17.08 -40.81
CA GLU A 798 -3.39 16.01 -41.82
C GLU A 798 -2.18 16.21 -42.73
N ARG A 799 -1.98 17.44 -43.21
CA ARG A 799 -0.87 17.78 -44.11
C ARG A 799 0.49 17.58 -43.45
N VAL A 800 0.69 18.04 -42.21
CA VAL A 800 1.98 17.88 -41.51
C VAL A 800 2.24 16.42 -41.12
N ILE A 801 1.23 15.66 -40.67
CA ILE A 801 1.39 14.24 -40.36
C ILE A 801 1.74 13.44 -41.61
N LYS A 802 1.13 13.76 -42.75
CA LYS A 802 1.51 13.17 -44.03
C LYS A 802 2.98 13.45 -44.38
N ALA A 803 3.46 14.67 -44.21
CA ALA A 803 4.86 15.02 -44.45
C ALA A 803 5.83 14.29 -43.49
N LEU A 804 5.45 14.18 -42.21
CA LEU A 804 6.19 13.39 -41.21
C LEU A 804 6.26 11.91 -41.60
N ALA A 805 5.17 11.32 -42.06
CA ALA A 805 5.13 9.93 -42.50
C ALA A 805 5.95 9.70 -43.78
N GLU A 806 5.87 10.61 -44.75
CA GLU A 806 6.74 10.58 -45.95
C GLU A 806 8.22 10.58 -45.57
N ARG A 807 8.59 11.26 -44.47
CA ARG A 807 9.97 11.28 -43.96
C ARG A 807 10.33 10.05 -43.12
N TYR A 808 9.46 9.60 -42.22
CA TYR A 808 9.83 8.69 -41.13
C TYR A 808 9.13 7.31 -41.10
N ASN A 809 8.07 7.07 -41.89
CA ASN A 809 7.33 5.79 -41.84
C ASN A 809 8.22 4.58 -42.19
N ASN A 810 9.22 4.77 -43.07
CA ASN A 810 10.18 3.72 -43.44
C ASN A 810 11.60 4.01 -42.95
N ASP A 811 11.78 4.97 -42.04
CA ASP A 811 13.10 5.31 -41.52
C ASP A 811 13.52 4.28 -40.45
N PRO A 812 14.65 3.57 -40.63
CA PRO A 812 15.12 2.57 -39.69
C PRO A 812 15.59 3.16 -38.35
N ARG A 813 15.82 4.49 -38.28
CA ARG A 813 16.22 5.18 -37.04
C ARG A 813 15.04 5.30 -36.06
N ILE A 814 13.81 5.25 -36.55
CA ILE A 814 12.58 5.44 -35.75
C ILE A 814 12.03 4.08 -35.32
N ALA A 815 11.89 3.89 -34.01
CA ALA A 815 11.27 2.71 -33.42
C ALA A 815 9.74 2.82 -33.39
N PHE A 816 9.26 3.91 -32.81
CA PHE A 816 7.86 4.11 -32.45
C PHE A 816 7.41 5.53 -32.79
N ILE A 817 6.12 5.66 -33.11
CA ILE A 817 5.44 6.95 -33.25
C ILE A 817 4.48 7.09 -32.10
N GLN A 818 4.66 8.11 -31.28
CA GLN A 818 3.77 8.42 -30.17
C GLN A 818 2.87 9.59 -30.55
N ILE A 819 1.56 9.39 -30.44
CA ILE A 819 0.61 10.47 -30.75
C ILE A 819 0.68 11.50 -29.62
N GLY A 820 1.09 12.73 -29.96
CA GLY A 820 1.18 13.85 -29.03
C GLY A 820 0.46 15.11 -29.49
N SER A 821 -0.32 15.04 -30.57
CA SER A 821 -0.95 16.23 -31.15
C SER A 821 -2.05 16.83 -30.28
N LEU A 822 -2.58 16.10 -29.30
CA LEU A 822 -3.76 16.49 -28.55
C LEU A 822 -3.45 16.66 -27.06
N GLY A 823 -3.77 17.84 -26.54
CA GLY A 823 -3.64 18.18 -25.13
C GLY A 823 -2.23 18.54 -24.68
N HIS A 824 -2.12 18.98 -23.45
CA HIS A 824 -0.85 19.35 -22.81
C HIS A 824 0.13 18.18 -22.82
N TRP A 825 1.37 18.44 -23.26
CA TRP A 825 2.44 17.46 -23.45
C TRP A 825 2.07 16.31 -24.41
N GLY A 826 0.91 16.35 -25.07
CA GLY A 826 0.37 15.24 -25.85
C GLY A 826 -0.34 14.15 -25.04
N GLU A 827 -0.80 14.47 -23.82
CA GLU A 827 -1.44 13.52 -22.90
C GLU A 827 -2.98 13.40 -23.04
N PHE A 828 -3.56 13.96 -24.10
CA PHE A 828 -5.00 13.88 -24.37
C PHE A 828 -5.85 14.47 -23.23
N HIS A 829 -5.43 15.61 -22.69
CA HIS A 829 -6.24 16.46 -21.80
C HIS A 829 -5.82 17.93 -21.93
N ASN A 830 -6.76 18.82 -21.65
CA ASN A 830 -6.48 20.26 -21.45
C ASN A 830 -6.71 20.66 -19.99
N TRP A 831 -6.52 19.75 -19.03
CA TRP A 831 -6.69 20.13 -17.63
C TRP A 831 -5.67 21.20 -17.21
N PRO A 832 -6.09 22.28 -16.52
CA PRO A 832 -7.47 22.65 -16.18
C PRO A 832 -8.22 23.33 -17.35
N GLU A 833 -9.32 22.72 -17.82
CA GLU A 833 -9.99 23.14 -19.07
C GLU A 833 -10.64 24.53 -18.97
N GLU A 834 -10.99 24.98 -17.77
CA GLU A 834 -11.48 26.33 -17.51
C GLU A 834 -10.41 27.40 -17.78
N VAL A 835 -9.12 27.02 -17.74
CA VAL A 835 -7.98 27.89 -18.01
C VAL A 835 -7.46 27.71 -19.43
N SER A 836 -7.20 26.48 -19.88
CA SER A 836 -6.58 26.21 -21.19
C SER A 836 -7.56 25.81 -22.29
N GLY A 837 -8.84 25.68 -21.99
CA GLY A 837 -9.90 25.43 -22.98
C GLY A 837 -10.30 23.97 -23.04
N LYS A 838 -11.49 23.68 -23.58
CA LYS A 838 -12.05 22.33 -23.57
C LYS A 838 -11.31 21.38 -24.50
N PHE A 839 -11.10 20.16 -24.04
CA PHE A 839 -10.64 19.06 -24.90
C PHE A 839 -11.78 18.65 -25.87
N PRO A 840 -11.47 18.27 -27.13
CA PRO A 840 -12.49 17.93 -28.11
C PRO A 840 -13.21 16.60 -27.81
N ASN A 841 -14.40 16.42 -28.38
CA ASN A 841 -15.13 15.15 -28.36
C ASN A 841 -14.44 14.07 -29.23
N LEU A 842 -14.85 12.81 -29.05
CA LEU A 842 -14.36 11.65 -29.79
C LEU A 842 -14.39 11.83 -31.31
N SER A 843 -15.51 12.33 -31.88
CA SER A 843 -15.61 12.56 -33.34
C SER A 843 -14.54 13.51 -33.90
N VAL A 844 -13.99 14.39 -33.07
CA VAL A 844 -12.92 15.32 -33.44
C VAL A 844 -11.56 14.74 -33.11
N SER A 845 -11.34 14.23 -31.89
CA SER A 845 -10.05 13.62 -31.51
C SER A 845 -9.67 12.46 -32.44
N ASP A 846 -10.64 11.66 -32.85
CA ASP A 846 -10.44 10.53 -33.77
C ASP A 846 -9.94 10.97 -35.14
N GLN A 847 -10.25 12.19 -35.60
CA GLN A 847 -9.72 12.70 -36.88
C GLN A 847 -8.20 12.88 -36.79
N TYR A 848 -7.69 13.48 -35.71
CA TYR A 848 -6.25 13.62 -35.49
C TYR A 848 -5.57 12.25 -35.42
N VAL A 849 -6.16 11.30 -34.68
CA VAL A 849 -5.61 9.93 -34.56
C VAL A 849 -5.61 9.21 -35.92
N ARG A 850 -6.67 9.35 -36.73
CA ARG A 850 -6.73 8.77 -38.09
C ARG A 850 -5.60 9.26 -38.99
N HIS A 851 -5.19 10.52 -38.89
CA HIS A 851 -4.07 11.02 -39.69
C HIS A 851 -2.79 10.21 -39.44
N TYR A 852 -2.54 9.77 -38.21
CA TYR A 852 -1.41 8.89 -37.91
C TYR A 852 -1.62 7.48 -38.47
N ILE A 853 -2.78 6.88 -38.20
CA ILE A 853 -3.11 5.50 -38.63
C ILE A 853 -3.03 5.36 -40.16
N ASP A 854 -3.56 6.34 -40.90
CA ASP A 854 -3.64 6.30 -42.36
C ASP A 854 -2.27 6.50 -43.03
N ASN A 855 -1.32 7.19 -42.36
CA ASN A 855 -0.04 7.55 -42.96
C ASN A 855 1.16 6.73 -42.42
N PHE A 856 1.15 6.32 -41.16
CA PHE A 856 2.22 5.51 -40.53
C PHE A 856 1.91 4.00 -40.56
N THR A 857 1.86 3.43 -41.76
CA THR A 857 1.49 2.01 -41.94
C THR A 857 2.57 1.00 -41.56
N ASN A 858 3.83 1.43 -41.41
CA ASN A 858 5.00 0.58 -41.15
C ASN A 858 5.70 0.95 -39.83
N LYS A 859 5.00 1.66 -38.94
CA LYS A 859 5.46 1.99 -37.59
C LYS A 859 4.39 1.64 -36.59
N MET A 860 4.82 1.20 -35.42
CA MET A 860 3.91 0.98 -34.31
C MET A 860 3.60 2.31 -33.65
N ILE A 861 2.31 2.56 -33.47
CA ILE A 861 1.77 3.83 -32.97
C ILE A 861 1.28 3.62 -31.54
N GLY A 862 1.58 4.57 -30.64
CA GLY A 862 1.09 4.55 -29.25
C GLY A 862 0.26 5.76 -28.87
N MET A 863 -0.69 5.53 -27.95
CA MET A 863 -1.65 6.52 -27.46
C MET A 863 -1.72 6.54 -25.92
N ARG A 864 -1.96 7.70 -25.30
CA ARG A 864 -1.90 7.87 -23.83
C ARG A 864 -2.96 7.06 -23.09
N LYS A 865 -4.17 6.99 -23.65
CA LYS A 865 -5.36 6.38 -23.04
C LYS A 865 -6.02 5.44 -24.05
N PRO A 866 -6.72 4.39 -23.60
CA PRO A 866 -7.25 3.36 -24.48
C PRO A 866 -8.57 3.80 -25.13
N PHE A 867 -8.58 4.85 -25.96
CA PHE A 867 -9.81 5.30 -26.65
C PHE A 867 -10.37 4.19 -27.56
N PRO A 868 -11.68 4.19 -27.91
CA PRO A 868 -12.26 3.22 -28.83
C PRO A 868 -11.47 3.04 -30.14
N ILE A 869 -11.02 4.15 -30.74
CA ILE A 869 -10.18 4.09 -31.96
C ILE A 869 -8.83 3.39 -31.74
N ALA A 870 -8.26 3.48 -30.53
CA ALA A 870 -7.04 2.75 -30.19
C ALA A 870 -7.30 1.24 -30.12
N ALA A 871 -8.43 0.85 -29.54
CA ALA A 871 -8.87 -0.54 -29.45
C ALA A 871 -9.15 -1.15 -30.84
N GLU A 872 -9.89 -0.42 -31.68
CA GLU A 872 -10.23 -0.82 -33.06
C GLU A 872 -8.99 -1.09 -33.92
N ASN A 873 -7.91 -0.33 -33.68
CA ASN A 873 -6.68 -0.38 -34.48
C ASN A 873 -5.51 -1.11 -33.80
N ASN A 874 -5.71 -1.69 -32.62
CA ASN A 874 -4.68 -2.39 -31.83
C ASN A 874 -3.44 -1.53 -31.57
N LEU A 875 -3.63 -0.26 -31.20
CA LEU A 875 -2.52 0.65 -30.90
C LEU A 875 -1.79 0.25 -29.61
N GLY A 876 -0.53 0.65 -29.50
CA GLY A 876 0.21 0.62 -28.23
C GLY A 876 -0.35 1.66 -27.26
N LEU A 877 -0.05 1.49 -25.97
CA LEU A 877 -0.46 2.46 -24.95
C LEU A 877 0.76 2.95 -24.16
N PHE A 878 0.66 4.15 -23.62
CA PHE A 878 1.70 4.69 -22.74
C PHE A 878 1.15 5.35 -21.48
N ASN A 879 1.88 5.17 -20.38
CA ASN A 879 1.56 5.70 -19.06
C ASN A 879 2.60 6.71 -18.59
N ASP A 880 2.35 8.01 -18.78
CA ASP A 880 3.29 9.08 -18.38
C ASP A 880 3.21 9.45 -16.88
N VAL A 881 2.50 8.65 -16.08
CA VAL A 881 2.43 8.75 -14.61
C VAL A 881 2.86 7.45 -13.92
N PHE A 882 3.66 6.63 -14.60
CA PHE A 882 4.10 5.33 -14.09
C PHE A 882 4.85 5.48 -12.75
N GLY A 883 4.65 4.52 -11.84
CA GLY A 883 5.24 4.53 -10.51
C GLY A 883 4.44 5.31 -9.46
N SER A 884 3.44 6.12 -9.87
CA SER A 884 2.42 6.63 -8.95
C SER A 884 1.38 5.53 -8.73
N LYS A 885 1.31 4.96 -7.51
CA LYS A 885 0.46 3.81 -7.18
C LYS A 885 -0.97 3.97 -7.68
N GLY A 886 -1.70 4.97 -7.18
CA GLY A 886 -3.10 5.18 -7.55
C GLY A 886 -3.28 5.52 -9.04
N ALA A 887 -2.45 6.40 -9.60
CA ALA A 887 -2.62 6.82 -10.99
C ALA A 887 -2.28 5.70 -11.99
N THR A 888 -1.28 4.86 -11.67
CA THR A 888 -0.92 3.71 -12.50
C THR A 888 -1.97 2.60 -12.39
N GLU A 889 -2.51 2.36 -11.20
CA GLU A 889 -3.63 1.43 -11.01
C GLU A 889 -4.87 1.87 -11.81
N THR A 890 -5.22 3.16 -11.76
CA THR A 890 -6.28 3.73 -12.59
C THR A 890 -6.02 3.53 -14.08
N TRP A 891 -4.78 3.77 -14.53
CA TRP A 891 -4.44 3.55 -15.94
C TRP A 891 -4.54 2.07 -16.35
N ILE A 892 -4.09 1.14 -15.50
CA ILE A 892 -4.22 -0.30 -15.73
C ILE A 892 -5.70 -0.67 -15.80
N ASP A 893 -6.52 -0.18 -14.87
CA ASP A 893 -7.97 -0.40 -14.86
C ASP A 893 -8.63 0.09 -16.16
N TRP A 894 -8.24 1.27 -16.67
CA TRP A 894 -8.73 1.76 -17.96
C TRP A 894 -8.44 0.78 -19.10
N THR A 895 -7.29 0.10 -19.09
CA THR A 895 -6.99 -0.92 -20.12
C THR A 895 -7.88 -2.16 -19.99
N ILE A 896 -8.23 -2.57 -18.77
CA ILE A 896 -8.98 -3.80 -18.50
C ILE A 896 -10.49 -3.58 -18.63
N ASN A 897 -11.01 -2.60 -17.91
CA ASN A 897 -12.44 -2.33 -17.74
C ASN A 897 -12.95 -1.23 -18.68
N GLY A 898 -12.05 -0.54 -19.37
CA GLY A 898 -12.34 0.57 -20.26
C GLY A 898 -12.26 1.90 -19.53
N TRP A 899 -11.92 2.96 -20.24
CA TRP A 899 -11.73 4.29 -19.68
C TRP A 899 -13.04 4.86 -19.12
N ASN A 900 -13.19 4.80 -17.80
CA ASN A 900 -14.41 5.20 -17.08
C ASN A 900 -14.64 6.72 -17.05
N GLU A 901 -13.64 7.54 -17.38
CA GLU A 901 -13.76 9.00 -17.46
C GLU A 901 -14.03 9.50 -18.89
N ILE A 902 -14.36 8.61 -19.84
CA ILE A 902 -14.59 8.99 -21.25
C ILE A 902 -15.85 9.85 -21.46
N GLY A 903 -16.80 9.80 -20.51
CA GLY A 903 -18.14 10.37 -20.65
C GLY A 903 -18.22 11.83 -21.12
N PRO A 904 -17.42 12.77 -20.59
CA PRO A 904 -17.41 14.16 -21.04
C PRO A 904 -17.02 14.37 -22.51
N TYR A 905 -16.33 13.40 -23.12
CA TYR A 905 -15.81 13.49 -24.49
C TYR A 905 -16.69 12.77 -25.52
N VAL A 906 -17.73 12.08 -25.07
CA VAL A 906 -18.64 11.33 -25.95
C VAL A 906 -19.55 12.29 -26.72
N ASP A 907 -19.73 12.03 -28.01
CA ASP A 907 -20.57 12.87 -28.86
C ASP A 907 -22.05 12.80 -28.46
N THR A 908 -22.77 13.89 -28.74
CA THR A 908 -24.22 13.94 -28.48
C THR A 908 -24.94 12.83 -29.25
N GLY A 909 -25.64 11.95 -28.51
CA GLY A 909 -26.39 10.83 -29.06
C GLY A 909 -25.69 9.47 -28.97
N GLN A 910 -24.43 9.44 -28.51
CA GLN A 910 -23.74 8.22 -28.09
C GLN A 910 -23.86 8.03 -26.57
N THR A 911 -23.71 6.79 -26.09
CA THR A 911 -23.74 6.52 -24.65
C THR A 911 -22.32 6.37 -24.08
N PRO A 912 -22.01 7.00 -22.93
CA PRO A 912 -20.72 6.81 -22.25
C PRO A 912 -20.37 5.35 -21.96
N ALA A 913 -21.37 4.53 -21.61
CA ALA A 913 -21.18 3.12 -21.31
C ALA A 913 -20.72 2.31 -22.54
N GLU A 914 -21.27 2.58 -23.73
CA GLU A 914 -20.83 1.93 -24.97
C GLU A 914 -19.41 2.37 -25.36
N ALA A 915 -19.11 3.67 -25.23
CA ALA A 915 -17.78 4.19 -25.50
C ALA A 915 -16.74 3.59 -24.54
N GLN A 916 -17.05 3.51 -23.24
CA GLN A 916 -16.19 2.86 -22.26
C GLN A 916 -16.01 1.37 -22.59
N ALA A 917 -17.07 0.64 -22.94
CA ALA A 917 -16.96 -0.77 -23.29
C ALA A 917 -16.09 -0.99 -24.55
N ALA A 918 -16.22 -0.12 -25.56
CA ALA A 918 -15.41 -0.15 -26.78
C ALA A 918 -13.93 0.25 -26.55
N SER A 919 -13.65 0.95 -25.45
CA SER A 919 -12.32 1.41 -25.05
C SER A 919 -11.48 0.32 -24.33
N ARG A 920 -12.01 -0.88 -24.10
CA ARG A 920 -11.29 -1.98 -23.42
C ARG A 920 -10.17 -2.55 -24.29
N MET A 921 -8.98 -2.68 -23.72
CA MET A 921 -7.81 -3.23 -24.39
C MET A 921 -6.91 -4.08 -23.47
N PRO A 922 -7.41 -5.06 -22.68
CA PRO A 922 -6.60 -5.78 -21.68
C PRO A 922 -5.39 -6.54 -22.27
N ASP A 923 -5.46 -6.86 -23.56
CA ASP A 923 -4.46 -7.65 -24.29
C ASP A 923 -3.67 -6.83 -25.33
N PHE A 924 -3.71 -5.50 -25.27
CA PHE A 924 -3.03 -4.63 -26.24
C PHE A 924 -1.52 -4.95 -26.35
N TRP A 925 -0.90 -5.21 -25.21
CA TRP A 925 0.51 -5.52 -25.04
C TRP A 925 0.94 -6.80 -25.79
N LYS A 926 0.01 -7.65 -26.23
CA LYS A 926 0.35 -8.81 -27.06
C LYS A 926 0.63 -8.42 -28.52
N LYS A 927 0.20 -7.23 -28.94
CA LYS A 927 0.28 -6.76 -30.33
C LYS A 927 1.08 -5.47 -30.49
N ALA A 928 1.12 -4.64 -29.46
CA ALA A 928 1.82 -3.37 -29.47
C ALA A 928 2.47 -3.07 -28.12
N TYR A 929 3.40 -2.11 -28.08
CA TYR A 929 4.14 -1.82 -26.86
C TYR A 929 3.25 -1.22 -25.76
N SER A 930 3.65 -1.47 -24.51
CA SER A 930 3.31 -0.67 -23.34
C SER A 930 4.53 0.17 -22.96
N GLY A 931 4.37 1.49 -22.90
CA GLY A 931 5.45 2.42 -22.61
C GLY A 931 5.03 3.49 -21.60
N GLY A 932 5.76 4.60 -21.57
CA GLY A 932 5.44 5.74 -20.71
C GLY A 932 6.66 6.23 -19.95
N GLU A 933 6.45 7.05 -18.92
CA GLU A 933 7.52 7.62 -18.11
C GLU A 933 7.19 7.65 -16.62
N PHE A 934 8.23 7.77 -15.78
CA PHE A 934 8.02 7.90 -14.34
C PHE A 934 7.40 9.25 -13.99
N HIS A 935 6.45 9.22 -13.05
CA HIS A 935 5.76 10.42 -12.59
C HIS A 935 6.72 11.48 -12.03
N SER A 936 6.27 12.74 -12.08
CA SER A 936 6.97 13.90 -11.49
C SER A 936 8.39 14.14 -12.00
N GLY A 937 8.78 13.53 -13.13
CA GLY A 937 10.12 13.68 -13.71
C GLY A 937 11.26 13.10 -12.87
N ASN A 938 10.96 12.26 -11.88
CA ASN A 938 11.95 11.70 -10.95
C ASN A 938 11.76 10.20 -10.71
N ALA A 939 12.49 9.39 -11.47
CA ALA A 939 12.44 7.93 -11.37
C ALA A 939 12.79 7.36 -9.98
N LEU A 940 13.54 8.08 -9.13
CA LEU A 940 13.90 7.57 -7.79
C LEU A 940 12.71 7.50 -6.83
N LEU A 941 11.65 8.26 -7.07
CA LEU A 941 10.41 8.15 -6.31
C LEU A 941 9.76 6.78 -6.46
N SER A 942 10.13 6.01 -7.49
CA SER A 942 9.55 4.69 -7.80
C SER A 942 10.60 3.57 -7.82
N LEU A 943 11.88 3.87 -7.59
CA LEU A 943 12.99 2.89 -7.68
C LEU A 943 13.74 2.71 -6.35
N SER A 944 13.29 3.37 -5.29
CA SER A 944 13.83 3.19 -3.93
C SER A 944 13.48 1.81 -3.36
N ASN A 945 14.12 1.42 -2.27
CA ASN A 945 13.84 0.15 -1.59
C ASN A 945 12.39 0.02 -1.11
N ASP A 946 11.72 1.14 -0.83
CA ASP A 946 10.36 1.17 -0.31
C ASP A 946 9.31 1.10 -1.43
N THR A 947 9.67 1.51 -2.65
CA THR A 947 8.73 1.68 -3.77
C THR A 947 8.90 0.65 -4.88
N ILE A 948 10.10 0.04 -4.99
CA ILE A 948 10.43 -0.91 -6.06
C ILE A 948 9.46 -2.09 -6.17
N MET A 949 8.91 -2.58 -5.06
CA MET A 949 8.00 -3.72 -5.07
C MET A 949 6.70 -3.41 -5.82
N ASP A 950 6.16 -2.22 -5.60
CA ASP A 950 4.98 -1.76 -6.34
C ASP A 950 5.32 -1.50 -7.80
N THR A 951 6.46 -0.89 -8.09
CA THR A 951 6.94 -0.66 -9.45
C THR A 951 7.14 -1.96 -10.26
N LEU A 952 7.66 -3.02 -9.63
CA LEU A 952 7.80 -4.33 -10.25
C LEU A 952 6.43 -4.97 -10.54
N ARG A 953 5.47 -4.84 -9.63
CA ARG A 953 4.09 -5.28 -9.83
C ARG A 953 3.44 -4.53 -10.99
N GLN A 954 3.51 -3.19 -10.97
CA GLN A 954 2.99 -2.33 -12.03
C GLN A 954 3.59 -2.67 -13.40
N ALA A 955 4.91 -2.90 -13.48
CA ALA A 955 5.55 -3.29 -14.74
C ALA A 955 5.03 -4.63 -15.29
N ARG A 956 4.75 -5.61 -14.41
CA ARG A 956 4.17 -6.91 -14.78
C ARG A 956 2.73 -6.77 -15.25
N GLU A 957 1.89 -6.07 -14.50
CA GLU A 957 0.47 -5.89 -14.82
C GLU A 957 0.25 -5.03 -16.08
N SER A 958 1.07 -3.99 -16.26
CA SER A 958 1.02 -3.14 -17.45
C SER A 958 1.77 -3.71 -18.67
N HIS A 959 2.49 -4.84 -18.51
CA HIS A 959 3.35 -5.41 -19.53
C HIS A 959 4.35 -4.40 -20.12
N SER A 960 4.94 -3.58 -19.25
CA SER A 960 5.84 -2.48 -19.62
C SER A 960 7.02 -2.95 -20.49
N SER A 961 7.09 -2.44 -21.72
CA SER A 961 8.12 -2.77 -22.70
C SER A 961 9.34 -1.85 -22.57
N TRP A 962 9.11 -0.55 -22.30
CA TRP A 962 10.14 0.46 -22.11
C TRP A 962 9.64 1.59 -21.19
N MET A 963 10.55 2.40 -20.62
CA MET A 963 10.21 3.49 -19.69
C MET A 963 11.11 4.72 -19.87
N GLY A 964 10.50 5.88 -20.09
CA GLY A 964 11.10 7.21 -20.21
C GLY A 964 10.29 8.17 -21.09
N PRO A 965 10.67 9.45 -21.17
CA PRO A 965 12.03 9.94 -20.96
C PRO A 965 12.40 10.30 -19.51
N ALA A 966 11.44 10.48 -18.59
CA ALA A 966 11.72 10.51 -17.15
C ALA A 966 12.17 9.13 -16.66
N SER A 967 13.46 8.83 -16.85
CA SER A 967 14.07 7.51 -16.60
C SER A 967 15.40 7.64 -15.84
N PRO A 968 15.93 6.55 -15.25
CA PRO A 968 17.18 6.58 -14.49
C PRO A 968 18.43 6.65 -15.37
N ILE A 969 18.32 6.87 -16.70
CA ILE A 969 19.43 6.79 -17.65
C ILE A 969 20.67 7.62 -17.26
N ARG A 970 20.47 8.73 -16.55
CA ARG A 970 21.53 9.65 -16.10
C ARG A 970 22.21 9.26 -14.80
N TYR A 971 21.65 8.34 -14.02
CA TYR A 971 22.12 8.02 -12.68
C TYR A 971 23.35 7.14 -12.71
N ILE A 972 24.38 7.53 -11.96
CA ILE A 972 25.63 6.79 -11.81
C ILE A 972 25.69 6.18 -10.41
N THR A 973 25.94 4.88 -10.33
CA THR A 973 26.10 4.16 -9.06
C THR A 973 27.22 4.75 -8.20
N GLY A 974 26.98 4.90 -6.90
CA GLY A 974 27.91 5.48 -5.93
C GLY A 974 28.03 7.00 -6.00
N LYS A 975 27.32 7.66 -6.94
CA LYS A 975 27.25 9.12 -7.05
C LYS A 975 25.83 9.64 -6.92
N ASP A 976 24.93 9.16 -7.78
CA ASP A 976 23.54 9.61 -7.84
C ASP A 976 22.58 8.59 -7.18
N VAL A 977 22.99 7.31 -7.12
CA VAL A 977 22.23 6.20 -6.51
C VAL A 977 23.14 5.29 -5.71
N THR A 978 22.59 4.68 -4.66
CA THR A 978 23.24 3.64 -3.84
C THR A 978 23.37 2.31 -4.58
N GLU A 979 24.13 1.35 -4.02
CA GLU A 979 24.23 -0.01 -4.57
C GLU A 979 22.87 -0.73 -4.56
N SER A 980 22.05 -0.52 -3.52
CA SER A 980 20.71 -1.11 -3.39
C SER A 980 19.76 -0.57 -4.47
N GLU A 981 19.73 0.75 -4.67
CA GLU A 981 18.92 1.37 -5.71
C GLU A 981 19.41 0.96 -7.12
N GLN A 982 20.72 0.82 -7.32
CA GLN A 982 21.24 0.28 -8.58
C GLN A 982 20.78 -1.16 -8.83
N ALA A 983 20.68 -1.99 -7.79
CA ALA A 983 20.13 -3.33 -7.92
C ALA A 983 18.63 -3.31 -8.26
N ASN A 984 17.86 -2.38 -7.70
CA ASN A 984 16.46 -2.16 -8.07
C ASN A 984 16.31 -1.72 -9.54
N ILE A 985 17.14 -0.78 -10.00
CA ILE A 985 17.19 -0.33 -11.41
C ILE A 985 17.48 -1.52 -12.34
N ASN A 986 18.48 -2.35 -12.00
CA ASN A 986 18.84 -3.53 -12.78
C ASN A 986 17.72 -4.58 -12.78
N LEU A 987 17.06 -4.78 -11.63
CA LEU A 987 15.95 -5.73 -11.50
C LEU A 987 14.75 -5.32 -12.35
N LEU A 988 14.36 -4.03 -12.31
CA LEU A 988 13.28 -3.54 -13.17
C LEU A 988 13.65 -3.61 -14.64
N HIS A 989 14.87 -3.25 -15.01
CA HIS A 989 15.32 -3.36 -16.40
C HIS A 989 15.33 -4.80 -16.92
N ASN A 990 15.69 -5.77 -16.07
CA ASN A 990 15.61 -7.19 -16.42
C ASN A 990 14.16 -7.71 -16.50
N THR A 991 13.20 -7.00 -15.90
CA THR A 991 11.78 -7.34 -15.90
C THR A 991 11.08 -6.77 -17.14
N MET A 992 11.36 -5.52 -17.52
CA MET A 992 10.72 -4.83 -18.65
C MET A 992 11.02 -5.49 -20.00
N GLY A 993 10.05 -5.42 -20.92
CA GLY A 993 10.23 -5.88 -22.29
C GLY A 993 10.37 -7.40 -22.38
N TYR A 994 11.22 -7.85 -23.30
CA TYR A 994 11.46 -9.26 -23.58
C TYR A 994 12.83 -9.70 -23.07
N ARG A 995 12.94 -10.96 -22.64
CA ARG A 995 14.20 -11.57 -22.21
C ARG A 995 14.25 -13.04 -22.61
N PHE A 996 14.79 -13.33 -23.79
CA PHE A 996 14.82 -14.68 -24.33
C PHE A 996 15.98 -15.51 -23.77
N VAL A 997 15.64 -16.63 -23.15
CA VAL A 997 16.55 -17.66 -22.67
C VAL A 997 16.31 -18.94 -23.47
N LEU A 998 17.34 -19.51 -24.08
CA LEU A 998 17.27 -20.89 -24.58
C LEU A 998 17.60 -21.83 -23.43
N GLU A 999 16.59 -22.47 -22.85
CA GLU A 999 16.77 -23.34 -21.67
C GLU A 999 17.30 -24.71 -22.04
N SER A 1000 16.90 -25.26 -23.19
CA SER A 1000 17.43 -26.54 -23.66
C SER A 1000 17.28 -26.75 -25.17
N ILE A 1001 18.14 -27.62 -25.71
CA ILE A 1001 18.07 -28.08 -27.11
C ILE A 1001 18.53 -29.54 -27.23
N ASP A 1002 17.72 -30.36 -27.89
CA ASP A 1002 18.05 -31.73 -28.27
C ASP A 1002 18.61 -31.74 -29.69
N ILE A 1003 19.87 -32.20 -29.86
CA ILE A 1003 20.58 -32.19 -31.14
C ILE A 1003 21.20 -33.56 -31.39
N ASN A 1004 21.01 -34.10 -32.60
CA ASN A 1004 21.81 -35.24 -33.04
C ASN A 1004 23.25 -34.81 -33.35
N LYS A 1005 24.20 -35.18 -32.47
CA LYS A 1005 25.62 -34.81 -32.58
C LYS A 1005 26.35 -35.45 -33.77
N LYS A 1006 25.71 -36.34 -34.54
CA LYS A 1006 26.26 -36.98 -35.74
C LYS A 1006 25.28 -36.91 -36.90
N SER A 1007 25.71 -36.29 -38.00
CA SER A 1007 24.90 -36.11 -39.21
C SER A 1007 25.72 -36.37 -40.46
N LYS A 1008 25.05 -36.46 -41.60
CA LYS A 1008 25.65 -36.48 -42.94
C LYS A 1008 25.34 -35.20 -43.69
N VAL A 1009 26.14 -34.93 -44.70
CA VAL A 1009 25.85 -33.89 -45.69
C VAL A 1009 24.49 -34.17 -46.33
N GLY A 1010 23.61 -33.17 -46.38
CA GLY A 1010 22.25 -33.29 -46.91
C GLY A 1010 21.18 -33.75 -45.91
N ASP A 1011 21.57 -34.14 -44.68
CA ASP A 1011 20.60 -34.53 -43.64
C ASP A 1011 19.74 -33.34 -43.18
N GLN A 1012 18.56 -33.66 -42.65
CA GLN A 1012 17.73 -32.75 -41.87
C GLN A 1012 17.99 -33.01 -40.38
N LEU A 1013 18.48 -32.00 -39.66
CA LEU A 1013 18.59 -32.01 -38.22
C LEU A 1013 17.29 -31.50 -37.60
N ASN A 1014 16.60 -32.37 -36.88
CA ASN A 1014 15.52 -31.95 -36.00
C ASN A 1014 16.12 -31.37 -34.72
N LEU A 1015 15.81 -30.11 -34.44
CA LEU A 1015 16.20 -29.39 -33.24
C LEU A 1015 14.94 -29.18 -32.39
N SER A 1016 14.81 -29.94 -31.30
CA SER A 1016 13.76 -29.71 -30.30
C SER A 1016 14.30 -28.75 -29.24
N MET A 1017 13.64 -27.62 -29.02
CA MET A 1017 14.10 -26.54 -28.16
C MET A 1017 13.02 -26.12 -27.17
N THR A 1018 13.46 -25.67 -26.00
CA THR A 1018 12.61 -24.96 -25.03
C THR A 1018 13.18 -23.56 -24.86
N TRP A 1019 12.42 -22.56 -25.31
CA TRP A 1019 12.71 -21.15 -25.10
C TRP A 1019 11.86 -20.60 -23.95
N ASN A 1020 12.36 -19.59 -23.24
CA ASN A 1020 11.62 -18.91 -22.20
C ASN A 1020 11.78 -17.39 -22.37
N ASN A 1021 10.67 -16.67 -22.53
CA ASN A 1021 10.67 -15.21 -22.42
C ASN A 1021 10.46 -14.85 -20.93
N LYS A 1022 11.55 -14.49 -20.26
CA LYS A 1022 11.54 -14.09 -18.83
C LYS A 1022 11.22 -12.60 -18.61
N GLY A 1023 10.92 -11.85 -19.65
CA GLY A 1023 10.44 -10.47 -19.55
C GLY A 1023 8.91 -10.41 -19.44
N VAL A 1024 8.36 -9.22 -19.25
CA VAL A 1024 6.90 -9.00 -19.11
C VAL A 1024 6.19 -8.72 -20.43
N ALA A 1025 6.89 -8.60 -21.55
CA ALA A 1025 6.31 -8.33 -22.87
C ALA A 1025 6.99 -9.13 -24.00
N PRO A 1026 6.32 -9.36 -25.15
CA PRO A 1026 6.94 -9.97 -26.31
C PRO A 1026 7.85 -8.99 -27.07
N PHE A 1027 8.59 -9.50 -28.05
CA PHE A 1027 9.25 -8.67 -29.06
C PHE A 1027 8.28 -8.40 -30.21
N TYR A 1028 8.17 -7.16 -30.69
CA TYR A 1028 7.09 -6.81 -31.64
C TYR A 1028 7.47 -6.82 -33.13
N PHE A 1029 8.76 -7.02 -33.45
CA PHE A 1029 9.27 -6.95 -34.83
C PHE A 1029 9.53 -8.35 -35.38
N LYS A 1030 9.37 -8.53 -36.70
CA LYS A 1030 9.39 -9.86 -37.34
C LYS A 1030 10.81 -10.30 -37.68
N TRP A 1031 11.67 -10.34 -36.67
CA TRP A 1031 13.07 -10.70 -36.82
C TRP A 1031 13.24 -12.23 -36.86
N PRO A 1032 13.95 -12.79 -37.86
CA PRO A 1032 14.04 -14.24 -38.02
C PRO A 1032 14.98 -14.88 -37.01
N LEU A 1033 14.52 -15.98 -36.39
CA LEU A 1033 15.40 -16.95 -35.76
C LEU A 1033 16.26 -17.63 -36.82
N ALA A 1034 17.55 -17.76 -36.58
CA ALA A 1034 18.49 -18.36 -37.52
C ALA A 1034 19.49 -19.30 -36.85
N PHE A 1035 19.93 -20.30 -37.62
CA PHE A 1035 20.99 -21.23 -37.25
C PHE A 1035 22.13 -21.22 -38.26
N ALA A 1036 23.33 -21.46 -37.78
CA ALA A 1036 24.54 -21.58 -38.61
C ALA A 1036 25.51 -22.61 -38.03
N LEU A 1037 26.55 -22.94 -38.79
CA LEU A 1037 27.66 -23.79 -38.36
C LEU A 1037 28.96 -22.98 -38.37
N ALA A 1038 29.69 -23.01 -37.25
CA ALA A 1038 31.08 -22.59 -37.20
C ALA A 1038 32.02 -23.77 -37.47
N ASP A 1039 33.03 -23.56 -38.32
CA ASP A 1039 34.08 -24.55 -38.57
C ASP A 1039 35.01 -24.74 -37.35
N ASN A 1040 35.96 -25.66 -37.45
CA ASN A 1040 36.91 -25.95 -36.37
C ASN A 1040 37.90 -24.81 -36.06
N LYS A 1041 37.90 -23.74 -36.85
CA LYS A 1041 38.65 -22.49 -36.59
C LYS A 1041 37.74 -21.40 -36.01
N GLY A 1042 36.46 -21.71 -35.78
CA GLY A 1042 35.46 -20.79 -35.28
C GLY A 1042 34.89 -19.86 -36.35
N ASN A 1043 35.11 -20.09 -37.65
CA ASN A 1043 34.52 -19.23 -38.69
C ASN A 1043 33.10 -19.70 -39.02
N VAL A 1044 32.14 -18.77 -39.07
CA VAL A 1044 30.78 -19.05 -39.55
C VAL A 1044 30.83 -19.45 -41.03
N VAL A 1045 30.30 -20.62 -41.36
CA VAL A 1045 30.21 -21.11 -42.74
C VAL A 1045 28.98 -20.48 -43.41
N LYS A 1046 29.19 -19.57 -44.34
CA LYS A 1046 28.11 -18.79 -44.98
C LYS A 1046 26.99 -19.64 -45.57
N GLU A 1047 27.33 -20.76 -46.22
CA GLU A 1047 26.35 -21.67 -46.83
C GLU A 1047 25.49 -22.46 -45.82
N SER A 1048 25.81 -22.37 -44.53
CA SER A 1048 25.10 -23.05 -43.46
C SER A 1048 24.04 -22.18 -42.78
N ILE A 1049 24.04 -20.85 -43.02
CA ILE A 1049 23.10 -19.92 -42.41
C ILE A 1049 21.69 -20.20 -42.96
N GLN A 1050 20.73 -20.47 -42.07
CA GLN A 1050 19.32 -20.68 -42.39
C GLN A 1050 18.42 -19.91 -41.42
N THR A 1051 17.49 -19.13 -41.96
CA THR A 1051 16.35 -18.58 -41.20
C THR A 1051 15.27 -19.64 -41.03
N ILE A 1052 14.56 -19.58 -39.92
CA ILE A 1052 13.46 -20.50 -39.61
C ILE A 1052 12.13 -19.76 -39.80
N ASP A 1053 11.65 -19.73 -41.05
CA ASP A 1053 10.46 -18.96 -41.43
C ASP A 1053 9.15 -19.50 -40.80
N SER A 1054 9.18 -20.71 -40.24
CA SER A 1054 8.04 -21.33 -39.53
C SER A 1054 7.87 -20.83 -38.09
N ILE A 1055 8.76 -19.96 -37.59
CA ILE A 1055 8.72 -19.43 -36.24
C ILE A 1055 8.56 -17.90 -36.32
N ASP A 1056 7.59 -17.38 -35.58
CA ASP A 1056 7.40 -15.94 -35.38
C ASP A 1056 7.67 -15.60 -33.91
N ILE A 1057 8.80 -14.92 -33.66
CA ILE A 1057 9.21 -14.59 -32.30
C ILE A 1057 8.31 -13.56 -31.62
N ARG A 1058 7.40 -12.92 -32.37
CA ARG A 1058 6.38 -12.02 -31.81
C ARG A 1058 5.32 -12.77 -31.01
N GLU A 1059 5.19 -14.07 -31.27
CA GLU A 1059 4.30 -14.96 -30.51
C GLU A 1059 4.95 -15.48 -29.23
N TRP A 1060 6.23 -15.16 -28.97
CA TRP A 1060 6.93 -15.52 -27.74
C TRP A 1060 6.52 -14.62 -26.57
N LEU A 1061 5.26 -14.76 -26.15
CA LEU A 1061 4.72 -14.13 -24.94
C LEU A 1061 5.53 -14.53 -23.69
N PRO A 1062 5.44 -13.79 -22.57
CA PRO A 1062 6.08 -14.18 -21.32
C PRO A 1062 5.84 -15.65 -20.96
N GLY A 1063 6.90 -16.37 -20.58
CA GLY A 1063 6.88 -17.81 -20.29
C GLY A 1063 7.54 -18.69 -21.36
N ARG A 1064 7.32 -20.01 -21.22
CA ARG A 1064 7.98 -21.04 -22.03
C ARG A 1064 7.30 -21.33 -23.36
N HIS A 1065 8.12 -21.64 -24.34
CA HIS A 1065 7.76 -22.03 -25.70
C HIS A 1065 8.59 -23.24 -26.14
N ASP A 1066 7.94 -24.40 -26.22
CA ASP A 1066 8.53 -25.58 -26.81
C ASP A 1066 8.35 -25.55 -28.34
N MET A 1067 9.43 -25.78 -29.07
CA MET A 1067 9.40 -25.75 -30.53
C MET A 1067 10.33 -26.79 -31.15
N ASN A 1068 9.93 -27.28 -32.32
CA ASN A 1068 10.73 -28.19 -33.13
C ASN A 1068 10.99 -27.55 -34.48
N VAL A 1069 12.25 -27.47 -34.87
CA VAL A 1069 12.66 -26.88 -36.15
C VAL A 1069 13.54 -27.85 -36.92
N ASN A 1070 13.44 -27.83 -38.25
CA ASN A 1070 14.31 -28.61 -39.12
C ASN A 1070 15.41 -27.71 -39.68
N TYR A 1071 16.66 -28.09 -39.43
CA TYR A 1071 17.85 -27.43 -39.95
C TYR A 1071 18.55 -28.30 -40.98
N SER A 1072 18.73 -27.80 -42.20
CA SER A 1072 19.32 -28.59 -43.29
C SER A 1072 20.85 -28.56 -43.26
N ILE A 1073 21.53 -29.70 -43.29
CA ILE A 1073 22.97 -29.72 -43.53
C ILE A 1073 23.23 -29.49 -45.02
N ALA A 1074 23.81 -28.34 -45.38
CA ALA A 1074 24.03 -27.97 -46.78
C ALA A 1074 24.80 -29.04 -47.57
N ASN A 1075 24.33 -29.39 -48.78
CA ASN A 1075 24.93 -30.42 -49.65
C ASN A 1075 26.40 -30.15 -50.04
N LYS A 1076 26.85 -28.90 -49.93
CA LYS A 1076 28.23 -28.48 -50.25
C LYS A 1076 29.13 -28.41 -49.02
N LEU A 1077 28.59 -28.68 -47.82
CA LEU A 1077 29.36 -28.62 -46.59
C LEU A 1077 30.44 -29.72 -46.59
N LYS A 1078 31.66 -29.36 -46.17
CA LYS A 1078 32.74 -30.34 -46.07
C LYS A 1078 32.50 -31.23 -44.85
N PRO A 1079 32.81 -32.54 -44.90
CA PRO A 1079 32.82 -33.37 -43.71
C PRO A 1079 33.81 -32.82 -42.67
N GLY A 1080 33.42 -32.80 -41.39
CA GLY A 1080 34.22 -32.20 -40.33
C GLY A 1080 33.47 -32.04 -39.02
N ARG A 1081 34.16 -31.49 -38.02
CA ARG A 1081 33.56 -31.06 -36.75
C ARG A 1081 33.14 -29.60 -36.87
N TYR A 1082 31.92 -29.32 -36.45
CA TYR A 1082 31.29 -28.00 -36.46
C TYR A 1082 30.69 -27.69 -35.10
N THR A 1083 30.49 -26.40 -34.81
CA THR A 1083 29.68 -25.93 -33.68
C THR A 1083 28.38 -25.35 -34.21
N LEU A 1084 27.24 -25.79 -33.68
CA LEU A 1084 25.94 -25.18 -34.00
C LEU A 1084 25.85 -23.81 -33.33
N LEU A 1085 25.39 -22.82 -34.10
CA LEU A 1085 25.17 -21.46 -33.65
C LEU A 1085 23.70 -21.09 -33.78
N VAL A 1086 23.22 -20.21 -32.91
CA VAL A 1086 21.88 -19.62 -32.97
C VAL A 1086 21.96 -18.10 -32.85
N ALA A 1087 21.06 -17.40 -33.55
CA ALA A 1087 20.88 -15.95 -33.40
C ALA A 1087 19.45 -15.57 -33.80
N ILE A 1088 19.00 -14.41 -33.31
CA ILE A 1088 17.86 -13.71 -33.91
C ILE A 1088 18.45 -12.54 -34.71
N LEU A 1089 18.19 -12.54 -36.00
CA LEU A 1089 18.81 -11.58 -36.92
C LEU A 1089 17.96 -10.31 -37.00
N ASP A 1090 18.61 -9.15 -36.95
CA ASP A 1090 17.99 -7.89 -37.31
C ASP A 1090 17.54 -7.95 -38.78
N GLU A 1091 16.28 -7.60 -39.05
CA GLU A 1091 15.66 -7.81 -40.37
C GLU A 1091 16.28 -6.96 -41.48
N GLU A 1092 16.90 -5.83 -41.14
CA GLU A 1092 17.51 -4.91 -42.11
C GLU A 1092 18.93 -5.36 -42.48
N THR A 1093 19.71 -5.74 -41.46
CA THR A 1093 21.12 -6.08 -41.62
C THR A 1093 21.35 -7.57 -41.89
N MET A 1094 20.39 -8.43 -41.52
CA MET A 1094 20.50 -9.90 -41.52
C MET A 1094 21.71 -10.41 -40.70
N LEU A 1095 22.11 -9.63 -39.68
CA LEU A 1095 23.14 -9.97 -38.70
C LEU A 1095 22.49 -10.17 -37.33
N PRO A 1096 23.13 -10.88 -36.38
CA PRO A 1096 22.59 -11.02 -35.03
C PRO A 1096 22.27 -9.67 -34.39
N GLY A 1097 21.01 -9.46 -34.02
CA GLY A 1097 20.49 -8.18 -33.52
C GLY A 1097 19.98 -8.22 -32.07
N ILE A 1098 19.60 -9.40 -31.57
CA ILE A 1098 19.14 -9.59 -30.19
C ILE A 1098 20.16 -10.41 -29.42
N LYS A 1099 20.53 -9.91 -28.23
CA LYS A 1099 21.33 -10.66 -27.26
C LYS A 1099 20.44 -11.61 -26.49
N LEU A 1100 20.79 -12.89 -26.50
CA LEU A 1100 20.11 -13.91 -25.70
C LEU A 1100 20.58 -13.83 -24.25
N ALA A 1101 19.69 -14.12 -23.30
CA ALA A 1101 20.01 -14.28 -21.88
C ALA A 1101 20.65 -15.65 -21.61
N THR A 1102 21.64 -15.98 -22.44
CA THR A 1102 22.36 -17.25 -22.49
C THR A 1102 23.83 -16.95 -22.75
N GLU A 1103 24.74 -17.64 -22.06
CA GLU A 1103 26.18 -17.56 -22.30
C GLU A 1103 26.57 -18.18 -23.65
N GLY A 1104 27.78 -17.88 -24.13
CA GLY A 1104 28.27 -18.35 -25.43
C GLY A 1104 28.08 -17.34 -26.57
N GLU A 1105 27.64 -16.12 -26.28
CA GLU A 1105 27.69 -14.99 -27.22
C GLU A 1105 29.13 -14.74 -27.69
N ARG A 1106 29.32 -14.72 -29.01
CA ARG A 1106 30.59 -14.45 -29.70
C ARG A 1106 30.70 -12.98 -30.06
N GLU A 1107 31.91 -12.54 -30.44
CA GLU A 1107 32.14 -11.17 -30.93
C GLU A 1107 31.32 -10.82 -32.19
N ASP A 1108 30.95 -11.82 -32.99
CA ASP A 1108 30.09 -11.67 -34.18
C ASP A 1108 28.57 -11.71 -33.85
N GLY A 1109 28.21 -11.77 -32.57
CA GLY A 1109 26.84 -11.77 -32.07
C GLY A 1109 26.12 -13.12 -32.10
N TRP A 1110 26.71 -14.15 -32.70
CA TRP A 1110 26.14 -15.51 -32.65
C TRP A 1110 26.34 -16.15 -31.28
N THR A 1111 25.37 -16.95 -30.83
CA THR A 1111 25.49 -17.74 -29.60
C THR A 1111 25.93 -19.17 -29.93
N GLU A 1112 27.03 -19.62 -29.34
CA GLU A 1112 27.50 -21.01 -29.44
C GLU A 1112 26.61 -21.97 -28.66
N LEU A 1113 26.21 -23.06 -29.30
CA LEU A 1113 25.49 -24.14 -28.67
C LEU A 1113 26.41 -25.36 -28.49
N GLU A 1114 26.20 -26.40 -29.29
CA GLU A 1114 26.85 -27.69 -29.11
C GLU A 1114 27.63 -28.10 -30.36
N ALA A 1115 28.67 -28.90 -30.17
CA ALA A 1115 29.46 -29.43 -31.27
C ALA A 1115 28.78 -30.65 -31.92
N LEU A 1116 28.82 -30.70 -33.25
CA LEU A 1116 28.38 -31.86 -34.04
C LEU A 1116 29.44 -32.27 -35.07
N THR A 1117 29.37 -33.53 -35.48
CA THR A 1117 30.22 -34.10 -36.54
C THR A 1117 29.39 -34.36 -37.78
N VAL A 1118 29.78 -33.74 -38.89
CA VAL A 1118 29.20 -33.96 -40.22
C VAL A 1118 30.08 -34.93 -41.00
N SER A 1119 29.49 -36.04 -41.41
CA SER A 1119 30.10 -37.09 -42.24
C SER A 1119 29.59 -37.03 -43.68
N LYS A 1120 30.16 -37.86 -44.56
CA LYS A 1120 29.75 -37.91 -45.98
C LYS A 1120 28.35 -38.46 -46.18
#